data_AF-A0A8I2YQ47-F1
#
_entry.id   AF-A0A8I2YQ47-F1
#
_cell.length_a   1.000
_cell.length_b   1.000
_cell.length_c   1.000
_cell.angle_alpha   90.00
_cell.angle_beta   90.00
_cell.angle_gamma   90.00
#
_symmetry.space_group_name_H-M   'P 1'
#
loop_
_entity.id
_entity.type
_entity.pdbx_description
1 polymer ?
#
loop_
_entity_poly.entity_id
_entity_poly.type
_entity_poly.pdbx_seq_one_letter_code
_entity_poly.pdbx_strand_id
1 'polypeptide(L)'
;MGIKGLTALISEHAPKAIVEHDIKTLFGRKVAIDASMSIYQFLIAVRQRDGEMLTNDAGETTSHLMGFFYRTIRIVENGIKPAYVFDGRPPELKSGVLAKRFERREEAKADGEEAKETGTAEEVDKFTRRTVRVTREHNEECQKLLRLMGIPVVIVRRSHTMFQATEHTISLGTVRSRSQCAELARGGKVYAAGSEDMDTLTFAAPILYRHLTFSEAKKAPISEINLEKAIQGLEMNMSHFIDLCILLGCDYLEPIKGIGPKSALKLIREYHGLEGVVEHLREKQAEKEDKAADAEEGGKKKKGGIQVPEEWPWEEAKKLFEKPDVVPASEVELEWKDPDVEGLVQFLVVEKGFNEERVRKGADKLQKFLNAKQQGRLDGFFTVQPKETKEDKGKQPGPGGPPGFPQLTINPYVLAQSSSCSPTFSLACMFSCRGLRSRFRSSHVAFSRPVVLLVRRHSATQSTDKPFYVTTPIFYPNARPHIGHLQSLVTADIIARFQRILNPARPVVFLTGTDEHGLKMQQAAEAQGVDPLAWCDILSAEFRTLGERANISATVFMRTTQRRHRDTVEYVWRMLADRGLIYKDTYEGYYSTTDECFYPSSRVTSHPTRADTKIATETGSVVEWSSEVNYKLRLSQFREVLLAYYATTAERNVSAEDGLVSRGIYPDVYQNAVVQDLSAGLEDLSISRPRERIGWGIPVPGDPSQTVYVWFDALLVYLSGVGYPSSGTTVWPPDVQVIGKDILRFHAIYLPAIVRAMNLEMPKTLLTHAHWTAGQKKMSKSLGNVADPIAAMDDYGVDAVRFYLARVGGRFRDDVDWSEDQLRKHADEIRNSLANYFLRVTSTVIKRRAARATTASSEPLLYCDLLSTNEELLALLDDLGGRVSQSMRNFEVGDALQAIVLVLRHANALLTILEPWSDAHPPDVALSCYITALETLRITGILLQPFIPHTSEKLLGALKVSVDERSVAHTRVGKCQVGGGLVMDVRGVKLFDKPANKGTSDS
;
A
#
# COMPACT_ATOMS: atom_id res chain seq x y z
N MET A 1 1.78 -16.72 -16.62
CA MET A 1 1.80 -18.03 -17.30
C MET A 1 0.46 -18.21 -18.00
N GLY A 2 0.38 -19.04 -19.02
CA GLY A 2 -0.82 -19.17 -19.86
C GLY A 2 -0.94 -18.12 -20.96
N ILE A 3 -2.19 -17.88 -21.37
CA ILE A 3 -2.59 -17.07 -22.52
C ILE A 3 -2.18 -15.61 -22.35
N LYS A 4 -1.30 -15.14 -23.25
CA LYS A 4 -0.73 -13.79 -23.15
C LYS A 4 -1.78 -12.74 -23.52
N GLY A 5 -1.96 -11.74 -22.64
CA GLY A 5 -2.86 -10.61 -22.87
C GLY A 5 -4.34 -10.88 -22.59
N LEU A 6 -4.74 -12.11 -22.25
CA LEU A 6 -6.14 -12.44 -21.96
C LEU A 6 -6.70 -11.68 -20.75
N THR A 7 -5.94 -11.56 -19.66
CA THR A 7 -6.37 -10.78 -18.49
C THR A 7 -6.63 -9.32 -18.85
N ALA A 8 -5.78 -8.71 -19.69
CA ALA A 8 -5.97 -7.32 -20.12
C ALA A 8 -7.24 -7.16 -20.97
N LEU A 9 -7.53 -8.11 -21.88
CA LEU A 9 -8.76 -8.10 -22.66
C LEU A 9 -10.01 -8.24 -21.79
N ILE A 10 -9.99 -9.14 -20.80
CA ILE A 10 -11.11 -9.31 -19.87
C ILE A 10 -11.27 -8.04 -19.02
N SER A 11 -10.20 -7.42 -18.53
CA SER A 11 -10.28 -6.16 -17.79
C SER A 11 -10.83 -5.00 -18.63
N GLU A 12 -10.47 -4.93 -19.92
CA GLU A 12 -10.90 -3.85 -20.83
C GLU A 12 -12.37 -4.02 -21.25
N HIS A 13 -12.78 -5.23 -21.62
CA HIS A 13 -14.10 -5.48 -22.23
C HIS A 13 -15.13 -6.08 -21.26
N ALA A 14 -14.69 -6.74 -20.19
CA ALA A 14 -15.53 -7.39 -19.20
C ALA A 14 -15.06 -7.11 -17.75
N PRO A 15 -14.91 -5.84 -17.32
CA PRO A 15 -14.33 -5.50 -16.02
C PRO A 15 -15.10 -6.13 -14.84
N LYS A 16 -16.41 -6.33 -14.98
CA LYS A 16 -17.27 -6.98 -13.96
C LYS A 16 -17.00 -8.48 -13.79
N ALA A 17 -16.23 -9.09 -14.69
CA ALA A 17 -15.85 -10.50 -14.61
C ALA A 17 -14.71 -10.75 -13.62
N ILE A 18 -13.94 -9.73 -13.26
CA ILE A 18 -12.81 -9.84 -12.33
C ILE A 18 -13.18 -9.15 -11.02
N VAL A 19 -13.08 -9.88 -9.91
CA VAL A 19 -13.31 -9.37 -8.56
C VAL A 19 -12.12 -9.72 -7.70
N GLU A 20 -11.66 -8.77 -6.88
CA GLU A 20 -10.58 -9.00 -5.92
C GLU A 20 -11.14 -9.30 -4.53
N HIS A 21 -10.59 -10.33 -3.89
CA HIS A 21 -11.00 -10.80 -2.58
C HIS A 21 -9.81 -10.86 -1.62
N ASP A 22 -10.05 -10.46 -0.36
CA ASP A 22 -9.20 -10.92 0.74
C ASP A 22 -9.50 -12.41 0.99
N ILE A 23 -8.47 -13.23 1.23
CA ILE A 23 -8.61 -14.68 1.46
C ILE A 23 -9.59 -15.01 2.61
N LYS A 24 -9.68 -14.15 3.63
CA LYS A 24 -10.62 -14.29 4.74
C LYS A 24 -12.06 -14.22 4.28
N THR A 25 -12.35 -13.49 3.21
CA THR A 25 -13.70 -13.34 2.66
C THR A 25 -14.15 -14.59 1.90
N LEU A 26 -13.30 -15.60 1.72
CA LEU A 26 -13.61 -16.82 0.99
C LEU A 26 -13.86 -18.02 1.92
N PHE A 27 -14.04 -17.79 3.23
CA PHE A 27 -14.38 -18.84 4.19
C PHE A 27 -15.59 -19.67 3.72
N GLY A 28 -15.56 -20.97 3.94
CA GLY A 28 -16.62 -21.91 3.57
C GLY A 28 -16.56 -22.40 2.13
N ARG A 29 -15.68 -21.84 1.27
CA ARG A 29 -15.53 -22.28 -0.11
C ARG A 29 -14.68 -23.56 -0.18
N LYS A 30 -15.11 -24.49 -1.04
CA LYS A 30 -14.29 -25.62 -1.49
C LYS A 30 -13.59 -25.22 -2.79
N VAL A 31 -12.29 -25.49 -2.93
CA VAL A 31 -11.52 -25.07 -4.11
C VAL A 31 -10.63 -26.22 -4.60
N ALA A 32 -10.71 -26.54 -5.90
CA ALA A 32 -9.79 -27.50 -6.52
C ALA A 32 -8.53 -26.77 -7.01
N ILE A 33 -7.36 -27.10 -6.48
CA ILE A 33 -6.10 -26.39 -6.72
C ILE A 33 -5.20 -27.22 -7.65
N ASP A 34 -4.67 -26.58 -8.68
CA ASP A 34 -3.67 -27.15 -9.58
C ASP A 34 -2.32 -27.36 -8.85
N ALA A 35 -2.02 -28.62 -8.51
CA ALA A 35 -0.87 -28.96 -7.69
C ALA A 35 0.45 -28.70 -8.43
N SER A 36 0.54 -29.08 -9.70
CA SER A 36 1.71 -28.85 -10.56
C SER A 36 2.11 -27.38 -10.57
N MET A 37 1.11 -26.50 -10.70
CA MET A 37 1.35 -25.06 -10.71
C MET A 37 1.75 -24.51 -9.34
N SER A 38 1.13 -25.00 -8.27
CA SER A 38 1.50 -24.64 -6.90
C SER A 38 2.96 -25.00 -6.58
N ILE A 39 3.43 -26.20 -6.98
CA ILE A 39 4.82 -26.66 -6.75
C ILE A 39 5.78 -25.76 -7.52
N TYR A 40 5.55 -25.57 -8.82
CA TYR A 40 6.41 -24.77 -9.68
C TYR A 40 6.55 -23.33 -9.18
N GLN A 41 5.44 -22.70 -8.77
CA GLN A 41 5.48 -21.35 -8.20
C GLN A 41 6.26 -21.26 -6.88
N PHE A 42 6.20 -22.29 -6.03
CA PHE A 42 6.98 -22.29 -4.80
C PHE A 42 8.47 -22.46 -5.06
N LEU A 43 8.85 -23.40 -5.94
CA LEU A 43 10.24 -23.64 -6.30
C LEU A 43 10.91 -22.42 -6.95
N ILE A 44 10.15 -21.59 -7.67
CA ILE A 44 10.63 -20.28 -8.16
C ILE A 44 10.79 -19.28 -7.01
N ALA A 45 9.85 -19.27 -6.05
CA ALA A 45 9.78 -18.22 -5.02
C ALA A 45 10.80 -18.37 -3.89
N VAL A 46 11.34 -19.56 -3.65
CA VAL A 46 12.17 -19.88 -2.47
C VAL A 46 13.67 -20.01 -2.76
N ARG A 47 14.11 -19.81 -4.00
CA ARG A 47 15.54 -19.71 -4.29
C ARG A 47 16.13 -18.45 -3.65
N GLN A 48 17.23 -18.61 -2.92
CA GLN A 48 17.98 -17.50 -2.34
C GLN A 48 18.66 -16.68 -3.46
N ARG A 49 19.09 -15.44 -3.17
CA ARG A 49 19.72 -14.55 -4.19
C ARG A 49 20.97 -15.15 -4.83
N ASP A 50 21.56 -16.17 -4.18
CA ASP A 50 22.79 -16.83 -4.60
C ASP A 50 22.53 -18.10 -5.45
N GLY A 51 21.26 -18.40 -5.72
CA GLY A 51 20.84 -19.53 -6.56
C GLY A 51 20.66 -20.87 -5.84
N GLU A 52 20.98 -20.93 -4.53
CA GLU A 52 20.84 -22.13 -3.71
C GLU A 52 19.37 -22.44 -3.33
N MET A 53 19.04 -23.74 -3.30
CA MET A 53 17.75 -24.24 -2.84
C MET A 53 17.82 -24.60 -1.36
N LEU A 54 16.69 -24.54 -0.64
CA LEU A 54 16.65 -25.11 0.71
C LEU A 54 16.78 -26.62 0.60
N THR A 55 17.89 -27.14 1.11
CA THR A 55 18.19 -28.56 1.23
C THR A 55 18.17 -29.00 2.69
N ASN A 56 17.96 -30.29 2.94
CA ASN A 56 18.29 -30.90 4.23
C ASN A 56 19.82 -31.09 4.36
N ASP A 57 20.27 -31.60 5.50
CA ASP A 57 21.70 -31.88 5.78
C ASP A 57 22.32 -32.91 4.82
N ALA A 58 21.49 -33.66 4.09
CA ALA A 58 21.89 -34.61 3.05
C ALA A 58 21.93 -33.99 1.63
N GLY A 59 21.62 -32.69 1.48
CA GLY A 59 21.62 -32.00 0.19
C GLY A 59 20.34 -32.21 -0.65
N GLU A 60 19.31 -32.89 -0.13
CA GLU A 60 18.04 -33.08 -0.82
C GLU A 60 17.19 -31.81 -0.74
N THR A 61 16.61 -31.37 -1.85
CA THR A 61 15.73 -30.19 -1.88
C THR A 61 14.43 -30.47 -1.12
N THR A 62 14.15 -29.73 -0.04
CA THR A 62 12.91 -29.88 0.77
C THR A 62 11.94 -28.71 0.61
N SER A 63 12.25 -27.77 -0.28
CA SER A 63 11.49 -26.53 -0.49
C SER A 63 10.02 -26.80 -0.82
N HIS A 64 9.70 -27.69 -1.77
CA HIS A 64 8.31 -27.97 -2.19
C HIS A 64 7.42 -28.46 -1.04
N LEU A 65 7.96 -29.28 -0.13
CA LEU A 65 7.25 -29.76 1.06
C LEU A 65 6.91 -28.62 2.02
N MET A 66 7.88 -27.75 2.31
CA MET A 66 7.65 -26.58 3.15
C MET A 66 6.57 -25.67 2.57
N GLY A 67 6.61 -25.45 1.26
CA GLY A 67 5.63 -24.62 0.57
C GLY A 67 4.22 -25.18 0.61
N PHE A 68 4.06 -26.48 0.34
CA PHE A 68 2.77 -27.15 0.40
C PHE A 68 2.20 -27.16 1.82
N PHE A 69 3.03 -27.45 2.81
CA PHE A 69 2.61 -27.52 4.21
C PHE A 69 2.01 -26.18 4.67
N TYR A 70 2.79 -25.10 4.60
CA TYR A 70 2.34 -23.80 5.14
C TYR A 70 1.27 -23.13 4.29
N ARG A 71 1.31 -23.24 2.95
CA ARG A 71 0.24 -22.66 2.09
C ARG A 71 -1.09 -23.35 2.33
N THR A 72 -1.09 -24.67 2.48
CA THR A 72 -2.31 -25.43 2.73
C THR A 72 -2.86 -25.13 4.12
N ILE A 73 -2.01 -25.04 5.15
CA ILE A 73 -2.40 -24.56 6.48
C ILE A 73 -3.07 -23.19 6.38
N ARG A 74 -2.46 -22.21 5.69
CA ARG A 74 -3.04 -20.88 5.53
C ARG A 74 -4.43 -20.90 4.87
N ILE A 75 -4.59 -21.68 3.80
CA ILE A 75 -5.87 -21.80 3.09
C ILE A 75 -6.95 -22.35 4.04
N VAL A 76 -6.60 -23.40 4.80
CA VAL A 76 -7.50 -24.03 5.78
C VAL A 76 -7.80 -23.11 6.98
N GLU A 77 -6.80 -22.40 7.51
CA GLU A 77 -6.95 -21.41 8.59
C GLU A 77 -7.94 -20.28 8.21
N ASN A 78 -7.96 -19.88 6.94
CA ASN A 78 -8.91 -18.89 6.41
C ASN A 78 -10.26 -19.51 6.03
N GLY A 79 -10.49 -20.76 6.44
CA GLY A 79 -11.77 -21.45 6.32
C GLY A 79 -12.08 -21.99 4.93
N ILE A 80 -11.11 -22.04 4.02
CA ILE A 80 -11.27 -22.62 2.69
C ILE A 80 -10.91 -24.11 2.76
N LYS A 81 -11.66 -24.96 2.06
CA LYS A 81 -11.39 -26.40 1.96
C LYS A 81 -10.69 -26.72 0.62
N PRO A 82 -9.35 -26.90 0.60
CA PRO A 82 -8.62 -27.19 -0.63
C PRO A 82 -8.73 -28.67 -1.02
N ALA A 83 -8.75 -28.96 -2.32
CA ALA A 83 -8.53 -30.29 -2.88
C ALA A 83 -7.46 -30.16 -3.98
N TYR A 84 -6.36 -30.89 -3.89
CA TYR A 84 -5.26 -30.74 -4.84
C TYR A 84 -5.36 -31.75 -5.97
N VAL A 85 -5.19 -31.27 -7.21
CA VAL A 85 -5.24 -32.08 -8.42
C VAL A 85 -3.85 -32.19 -9.04
N PHE A 86 -3.37 -33.43 -9.19
CA PHE A 86 -2.07 -33.76 -9.77
C PHE A 86 -2.21 -34.29 -11.20
N ASP A 87 -1.24 -33.92 -12.05
CA ASP A 87 -1.21 -34.33 -13.45
C ASP A 87 -0.91 -35.83 -13.66
N GLY A 88 -1.37 -36.34 -14.81
CA GLY A 88 -0.95 -37.62 -15.40
C GLY A 88 0.04 -37.45 -16.58
N ARG A 89 0.20 -38.48 -17.43
CA ARG A 89 1.09 -38.43 -18.63
C ARG A 89 0.65 -37.32 -19.61
N PRO A 90 1.54 -36.55 -20.26
CA PRO A 90 1.12 -35.49 -21.21
C PRO A 90 0.51 -36.05 -22.52
N PRO A 91 -0.39 -35.30 -23.23
CA PRO A 91 -0.88 -35.66 -24.57
C PRO A 91 0.20 -35.58 -25.66
N GLU A 92 0.07 -36.35 -26.73
CA GLU A 92 1.05 -36.45 -27.84
C GLU A 92 1.28 -35.11 -28.56
N LEU A 93 0.21 -34.34 -28.79
CA LEU A 93 0.25 -33.00 -29.39
C LEU A 93 1.14 -32.00 -28.65
N LYS A 94 1.47 -32.27 -27.38
CA LYS A 94 2.33 -31.38 -26.59
C LYS A 94 3.81 -31.72 -26.69
N SER A 95 4.17 -32.88 -27.24
CA SER A 95 5.56 -33.36 -27.33
C SER A 95 6.51 -32.33 -27.96
N GLY A 96 6.10 -31.68 -29.05
CA GLY A 96 6.90 -30.64 -29.71
C GLY A 96 7.09 -29.36 -28.87
N VAL A 97 6.07 -28.93 -28.13
CA VAL A 97 6.16 -27.78 -27.21
C VAL A 97 7.07 -28.13 -26.01
N LEU A 98 6.98 -29.37 -25.52
CA LEU A 98 7.84 -29.86 -24.44
C LEU A 98 9.31 -29.97 -24.88
N ALA A 99 9.58 -30.40 -26.11
CA ALA A 99 10.92 -30.45 -26.70
C ALA A 99 11.52 -29.05 -26.82
N LYS A 100 10.80 -28.07 -27.37
CA LYS A 100 11.24 -26.66 -27.42
C LYS A 100 11.46 -26.05 -26.04
N ARG A 101 10.64 -26.40 -25.04
CA ARG A 101 10.84 -25.99 -23.63
C ARG A 101 12.06 -26.67 -23.01
N PHE A 102 12.45 -27.86 -23.47
CA PHE A 102 13.69 -28.52 -23.06
C PHE A 102 14.90 -27.82 -23.69
N GLU A 103 14.88 -27.58 -25.00
CA GLU A 103 15.95 -26.84 -25.72
C GLU A 103 16.20 -25.45 -25.12
N ARG A 104 15.15 -24.64 -24.94
CA ARG A 104 15.25 -23.31 -24.30
C ARG A 104 15.78 -23.36 -22.86
N ARG A 105 15.67 -24.51 -22.18
CA ARG A 105 16.20 -24.70 -20.82
C ARG A 105 17.66 -25.10 -20.84
N GLU A 106 18.08 -25.93 -21.78
CA GLU A 106 19.49 -26.25 -21.98
C GLU A 106 20.26 -25.01 -22.43
N GLU A 107 19.70 -24.21 -23.33
CA GLU A 107 20.21 -22.89 -23.71
C GLU A 107 20.30 -21.96 -22.49
N ALA A 108 19.22 -21.80 -21.72
CA ALA A 108 19.24 -20.98 -20.49
C ALA A 108 20.15 -21.53 -19.38
N LYS A 109 20.51 -22.82 -19.41
CA LYS A 109 21.45 -23.43 -18.46
C LYS A 109 22.88 -23.11 -18.89
N ALA A 110 23.19 -23.22 -20.17
CA ALA A 110 24.48 -22.81 -20.75
C ALA A 110 24.72 -21.30 -20.54
N ASP A 111 23.75 -20.46 -20.92
CA ASP A 111 23.79 -19.00 -20.71
C ASP A 111 23.89 -18.65 -19.21
N GLY A 112 23.29 -19.49 -18.34
CA GLY A 112 23.33 -19.32 -16.90
C GLY A 112 24.67 -19.67 -16.27
N GLU A 113 25.43 -20.60 -16.86
CA GLU A 113 26.81 -20.91 -16.46
C GLU A 113 27.76 -19.79 -16.88
N GLU A 114 27.61 -19.25 -18.09
CA GLU A 114 28.36 -18.08 -18.57
C GLU A 114 28.06 -16.81 -17.74
N ALA A 115 26.78 -16.58 -17.41
CA ALA A 115 26.36 -15.45 -16.59
C ALA A 115 26.84 -15.53 -15.12
N LYS A 116 27.13 -16.73 -14.59
CA LYS A 116 27.72 -16.86 -13.24
C LYS A 116 29.17 -16.39 -13.18
N GLU A 117 29.89 -16.42 -14.29
CA GLU A 117 31.29 -15.99 -14.37
C GLU A 117 31.43 -14.51 -14.74
N THR A 118 30.49 -13.95 -15.52
CA THR A 118 30.65 -12.62 -16.14
C THR A 118 29.42 -11.70 -16.05
N GLY A 119 28.28 -12.20 -15.59
CA GLY A 119 26.98 -11.52 -15.64
C GLY A 119 26.58 -10.77 -14.37
N THR A 120 25.56 -9.93 -14.50
CA THR A 120 24.95 -9.23 -13.35
C THR A 120 24.11 -10.19 -12.49
N ALA A 121 23.94 -9.87 -11.20
CA ALA A 121 23.10 -10.69 -10.30
C ALA A 121 21.64 -10.85 -10.80
N GLU A 122 21.14 -9.88 -11.57
CA GLU A 122 19.81 -9.95 -12.20
C GLU A 122 19.76 -10.94 -13.38
N GLU A 123 20.85 -11.04 -14.15
CA GLU A 123 20.97 -12.01 -15.25
C GLU A 123 21.12 -13.43 -14.70
N VAL A 124 21.93 -13.61 -13.66
CA VAL A 124 22.06 -14.89 -12.93
C VAL A 124 20.71 -15.33 -12.38
N ASP A 125 19.95 -14.46 -11.70
CA ASP A 125 18.60 -14.78 -11.19
C ASP A 125 17.62 -15.10 -12.34
N LYS A 126 17.69 -14.38 -13.46
CA LYS A 126 16.83 -14.60 -14.64
C LYS A 126 17.06 -15.97 -15.29
N PHE A 127 18.30 -16.38 -15.53
CA PHE A 127 18.62 -17.69 -16.09
C PHE A 127 18.34 -18.82 -15.08
N THR A 128 18.66 -18.57 -13.80
CA THR A 128 18.36 -19.49 -12.69
C THR A 128 16.86 -19.80 -12.57
N ARG A 129 15.96 -18.81 -12.72
CA ARG A 129 14.51 -19.05 -12.72
C ARG A 129 14.02 -19.87 -13.92
N ARG A 130 14.71 -19.77 -15.06
CA ARG A 130 14.35 -20.50 -16.29
C ARG A 130 14.72 -21.99 -16.23
N THR A 131 15.64 -22.39 -15.35
CA THR A 131 16.06 -23.80 -15.19
C THR A 131 15.20 -24.62 -14.23
N VAL A 132 14.22 -24.01 -13.53
CA VAL A 132 13.38 -24.69 -12.54
C VAL A 132 12.55 -25.83 -13.17
N ARG A 133 12.59 -27.01 -12.54
CA ARG A 133 11.84 -28.21 -12.95
C ARG A 133 11.17 -28.86 -11.74
N VAL A 134 9.95 -29.37 -11.92
CA VAL A 134 9.25 -30.22 -10.95
C VAL A 134 9.57 -31.68 -11.26
N THR A 135 10.14 -32.43 -10.32
CA THR A 135 10.48 -33.85 -10.50
C THR A 135 9.30 -34.76 -10.17
N ARG A 136 9.42 -36.04 -10.51
CA ARG A 136 8.46 -37.07 -10.09
C ARG A 136 8.43 -37.22 -8.58
N GLU A 137 9.60 -37.22 -7.96
CA GLU A 137 9.79 -37.28 -6.52
C GLU A 137 9.07 -36.14 -5.80
N HIS A 138 9.20 -34.89 -6.28
CA HIS A 138 8.47 -33.75 -5.69
C HIS A 138 6.95 -33.97 -5.68
N ASN A 139 6.40 -34.59 -6.74
CA ASN A 139 4.97 -34.90 -6.80
C ASN A 139 4.59 -36.00 -5.81
N GLU A 140 5.35 -37.09 -5.76
CA GLU A 140 5.09 -38.22 -4.85
C GLU A 140 5.17 -37.78 -3.38
N GLU A 141 6.16 -36.95 -3.04
CA GLU A 141 6.34 -36.39 -1.70
C GLU A 141 5.21 -35.40 -1.33
N CYS A 142 4.79 -34.52 -2.24
CA CYS A 142 3.64 -33.63 -2.00
C CYS A 142 2.33 -34.42 -1.83
N GLN A 143 2.14 -35.51 -2.59
CA GLN A 143 0.98 -36.37 -2.43
C GLN A 143 0.99 -37.09 -1.07
N LYS A 144 2.15 -37.61 -0.64
CA LYS A 144 2.33 -38.22 0.69
C LYS A 144 2.00 -37.20 1.79
N LEU A 145 2.56 -35.99 1.69
CA LEU A 145 2.30 -34.88 2.62
C LEU A 145 0.80 -34.56 2.73
N LEU A 146 0.13 -34.32 1.60
CA LEU A 146 -1.28 -33.91 1.61
C LEU A 146 -2.21 -34.98 2.19
N ARG A 147 -1.92 -36.27 1.94
CA ARG A 147 -2.66 -37.38 2.54
C ARG A 147 -2.51 -37.38 4.06
N LEU A 148 -1.28 -37.19 4.56
CA LEU A 148 -1.00 -37.07 5.99
C LEU A 148 -1.65 -35.83 6.61
N MET A 149 -1.77 -34.72 5.87
CA MET A 149 -2.48 -33.52 6.31
C MET A 149 -4.03 -33.66 6.30
N GLY A 150 -4.57 -34.80 5.83
CA GLY A 150 -6.01 -35.02 5.72
C GLY A 150 -6.68 -34.28 4.56
N ILE A 151 -5.91 -33.88 3.54
CA ILE A 151 -6.39 -33.09 2.39
C ILE A 151 -6.62 -34.00 1.17
N PRO A 152 -7.77 -33.89 0.47
CA PRO A 152 -8.04 -34.69 -0.73
C PRO A 152 -7.00 -34.48 -1.83
N VAL A 153 -6.55 -35.60 -2.40
CA VAL A 153 -5.63 -35.65 -3.55
C VAL A 153 -6.33 -36.36 -4.71
N VAL A 154 -6.53 -35.64 -5.81
CA VAL A 154 -7.08 -36.19 -7.05
C VAL A 154 -5.94 -36.38 -8.04
N ILE A 155 -5.83 -37.58 -8.61
CA ILE A 155 -4.83 -37.91 -9.63
C ILE A 155 -5.57 -38.21 -10.92
N VAL A 156 -5.24 -37.49 -12.00
CA VAL A 156 -5.84 -37.73 -13.31
C VAL A 156 -5.26 -39.02 -13.91
N ARG A 157 -6.02 -40.12 -13.90
CA ARG A 157 -5.67 -41.40 -14.53
C ARG A 157 -6.35 -41.53 -15.90
N ARG A 158 -5.70 -42.22 -16.86
CA ARG A 158 -6.31 -42.56 -18.17
C ARG A 158 -7.54 -43.44 -17.99
N SER A 159 -8.58 -43.20 -18.80
CA SER A 159 -9.54 -44.25 -19.18
C SER A 159 -8.83 -45.27 -20.09
N HIS A 160 -8.77 -46.53 -19.65
CA HIS A 160 -8.48 -47.76 -20.40
C HIS A 160 -7.58 -47.67 -21.66
N THR A 161 -6.30 -48.01 -21.52
CA THR A 161 -5.53 -48.90 -22.42
C THR A 161 -4.14 -49.13 -21.83
N MET A 162 -3.81 -50.40 -21.57
CA MET A 162 -2.48 -50.87 -21.15
C MET A 162 -1.46 -50.55 -22.24
N PHE A 163 -0.48 -49.70 -21.92
CA PHE A 163 0.82 -49.74 -22.59
C PHE A 163 1.89 -49.37 -21.57
N GLN A 164 2.67 -50.37 -21.16
CA GLN A 164 3.93 -50.16 -20.44
C GLN A 164 4.89 -49.44 -21.39
N ALA A 165 5.44 -48.30 -20.96
CA ALA A 165 6.51 -47.61 -21.67
C ALA A 165 7.44 -46.91 -20.65
N THR A 166 8.71 -46.86 -21.03
CA THR A 166 9.95 -46.75 -20.26
C THR A 166 10.25 -45.38 -19.59
N GLU A 167 11.22 -45.42 -18.66
CA GLU A 167 11.44 -44.56 -17.49
C GLU A 167 11.84 -43.08 -17.67
N HIS A 168 11.78 -42.48 -18.85
CA HIS A 168 12.25 -41.09 -19.01
C HIS A 168 11.18 -40.19 -19.61
N THR A 169 10.82 -39.14 -18.85
CA THR A 169 9.94 -38.01 -19.21
C THR A 169 8.51 -38.08 -18.64
N ILE A 170 8.40 -38.05 -17.30
CA ILE A 170 7.20 -37.56 -16.60
C ILE A 170 7.61 -36.32 -15.82
N SER A 171 7.69 -35.19 -16.51
CA SER A 171 7.91 -33.89 -15.89
C SER A 171 7.67 -32.84 -16.96
N LEU A 172 6.40 -32.52 -17.17
CA LEU A 172 5.88 -31.22 -17.61
C LEU A 172 4.37 -31.36 -17.51
N GLY A 173 3.89 -31.34 -16.26
CA GLY A 173 2.48 -31.08 -16.00
C GLY A 173 2.11 -29.77 -16.66
N THR A 174 1.00 -29.69 -17.37
CA THR A 174 0.44 -28.39 -17.84
C THR A 174 -0.85 -28.57 -18.68
N VAL A 175 -1.76 -29.51 -18.43
CA VAL A 175 -3.13 -29.34 -18.98
C VAL A 175 -4.19 -30.09 -18.17
N ARG A 176 -3.93 -31.35 -17.83
CA ARG A 176 -4.95 -32.25 -17.32
C ARG A 176 -5.36 -31.93 -15.88
N SER A 177 -4.44 -31.48 -15.03
CA SER A 177 -4.79 -30.98 -13.70
C SER A 177 -5.79 -29.83 -13.78
N ARG A 178 -5.57 -28.89 -14.72
CA ARG A 178 -6.45 -27.72 -14.93
C ARG A 178 -7.81 -28.09 -15.47
N SER A 179 -7.88 -28.97 -16.46
CA SER A 179 -9.16 -29.45 -17.00
C SER A 179 -9.93 -30.22 -15.92
N GLN A 180 -9.26 -31.00 -15.08
CA GLN A 180 -9.90 -31.70 -13.96
C GLN A 180 -10.34 -30.72 -12.85
N CYS A 181 -9.57 -29.67 -12.53
CA CYS A 181 -10.02 -28.61 -11.62
C CYS A 181 -11.27 -27.91 -12.14
N ALA A 182 -11.30 -27.60 -13.44
CA ALA A 182 -12.45 -27.01 -14.12
C ALA A 182 -13.67 -27.95 -14.06
N GLU A 183 -13.47 -29.25 -14.30
CA GLU A 183 -14.52 -30.27 -14.21
C GLU A 183 -15.12 -30.36 -12.81
N LEU A 184 -14.29 -30.38 -11.77
CA LEU A 184 -14.78 -30.43 -10.37
C LEU A 184 -15.57 -29.17 -9.99
N ALA A 185 -15.20 -28.00 -10.52
CA ALA A 185 -15.93 -26.76 -10.30
C ALA A 185 -17.26 -26.74 -11.07
N ARG A 186 -17.22 -27.13 -12.35
CA ARG A 186 -18.40 -27.23 -13.23
C ARG A 186 -19.43 -28.25 -12.74
N GLY A 187 -18.96 -29.39 -12.23
CA GLY A 187 -19.78 -30.43 -11.62
C GLY A 187 -20.22 -30.14 -10.18
N GLY A 188 -19.90 -28.96 -9.63
CA GLY A 188 -20.38 -28.52 -8.32
C GLY A 188 -19.72 -29.20 -7.11
N LYS A 189 -18.68 -30.01 -7.29
CA LYS A 189 -17.92 -30.63 -6.18
C LYS A 189 -17.09 -29.59 -5.42
N VAL A 190 -16.63 -28.56 -6.12
CA VAL A 190 -15.96 -27.37 -5.56
C VAL A 190 -16.58 -26.09 -6.13
N TYR A 191 -16.37 -24.95 -5.47
CA TYR A 191 -16.87 -23.64 -5.93
C TYR A 191 -16.03 -23.06 -7.07
N ALA A 192 -14.71 -23.22 -7.02
CA ALA A 192 -13.80 -22.62 -7.99
C ALA A 192 -12.60 -23.54 -8.27
N ALA A 193 -11.99 -23.35 -9.44
CA ALA A 193 -10.67 -23.86 -9.76
C ALA A 193 -9.62 -22.84 -9.31
N GLY A 194 -8.55 -23.28 -8.64
CA GLY A 194 -7.42 -22.45 -8.22
C GLY A 194 -6.20 -22.73 -9.09
N SER A 195 -5.89 -21.83 -10.02
CA SER A 195 -4.69 -21.91 -10.86
C SER A 195 -4.24 -20.53 -11.31
N GLU A 196 -2.99 -20.42 -11.71
CA GLU A 196 -2.33 -19.19 -12.14
C GLU A 196 -2.19 -19.12 -13.66
N ASP A 197 -2.60 -20.20 -14.30
CA ASP A 197 -2.61 -20.38 -15.73
C ASP A 197 -4.02 -20.08 -16.26
N MET A 198 -4.12 -19.07 -17.11
CA MET A 198 -5.40 -18.61 -17.66
C MET A 198 -6.04 -19.62 -18.62
N ASP A 199 -5.28 -20.59 -19.10
CA ASP A 199 -5.79 -21.74 -19.86
C ASP A 199 -6.85 -22.53 -19.06
N THR A 200 -6.93 -22.41 -17.74
CA THR A 200 -8.01 -23.07 -16.97
C THR A 200 -9.40 -22.60 -17.40
N LEU A 201 -9.54 -21.36 -17.88
CA LEU A 201 -10.83 -20.82 -18.34
C LEU A 201 -11.32 -21.49 -19.63
N THR A 202 -10.42 -21.95 -20.51
CA THR A 202 -10.81 -22.59 -21.79
C THR A 202 -11.41 -23.98 -21.59
N PHE A 203 -11.24 -24.59 -20.41
CA PHE A 203 -11.92 -25.82 -19.99
C PHE A 203 -13.30 -25.56 -19.35
N ALA A 204 -13.88 -24.38 -19.59
CA ALA A 204 -15.16 -23.96 -19.05
C ALA A 204 -15.21 -23.93 -17.51
N ALA A 205 -14.12 -23.54 -16.85
CA ALA A 205 -14.11 -23.32 -15.41
C ALA A 205 -15.04 -22.15 -15.05
N PRO A 206 -16.14 -22.35 -14.30
CA PRO A 206 -17.11 -21.27 -14.03
C PRO A 206 -16.48 -20.10 -13.27
N ILE A 207 -15.63 -20.43 -12.29
CA ILE A 207 -14.89 -19.50 -11.46
C ILE A 207 -13.43 -19.94 -11.36
N LEU A 208 -12.52 -19.03 -11.68
CA LEU A 208 -11.07 -19.21 -11.53
C LEU A 208 -10.55 -18.29 -10.43
N TYR A 209 -9.92 -18.86 -9.40
CA TYR A 209 -9.14 -18.12 -8.41
C TYR A 209 -7.67 -18.10 -8.79
N ARG A 210 -7.14 -16.88 -8.92
CA ARG A 210 -5.72 -16.59 -9.02
C ARG A 210 -5.22 -15.98 -7.71
N HIS A 211 -3.92 -16.08 -7.48
CA HIS A 211 -3.17 -15.66 -6.30
C HIS A 211 -3.46 -16.46 -5.02
N LEU A 212 -4.30 -17.50 -5.08
CA LEU A 212 -4.66 -18.32 -3.92
C LEU A 212 -3.45 -19.03 -3.30
N THR A 213 -2.48 -19.43 -4.12
CA THR A 213 -1.25 -20.13 -3.68
C THR A 213 -0.04 -19.19 -3.57
N PHE A 214 -0.21 -17.87 -3.71
CA PHE A 214 0.90 -16.93 -3.53
C PHE A 214 1.41 -16.93 -2.09
N SER A 215 2.68 -16.59 -1.89
CA SER A 215 3.23 -16.37 -0.53
C SER A 215 2.49 -15.23 0.18
N GLU A 216 2.22 -15.40 1.47
CA GLU A 216 1.56 -14.38 2.30
C GLU A 216 2.33 -13.05 2.29
N ALA A 217 3.67 -13.11 2.23
CA ALA A 217 4.53 -11.94 2.12
C ALA A 217 4.23 -11.05 0.90
N LYS A 218 3.63 -11.60 -0.17
CA LYS A 218 3.26 -10.81 -1.36
C LYS A 218 2.04 -9.92 -1.14
N LYS A 219 1.24 -10.16 -0.08
CA LYS A 219 0.00 -9.42 0.26
C LYS A 219 -0.92 -9.18 -0.96
N ALA A 220 -0.93 -10.10 -1.92
CA ALA A 220 -1.69 -9.97 -3.16
C ALA A 220 -3.15 -10.41 -2.93
N PRO A 221 -4.16 -9.64 -3.37
CA PRO A 221 -5.54 -10.07 -3.29
C PRO A 221 -5.79 -11.28 -4.20
N ILE A 222 -6.73 -12.14 -3.81
CA ILE A 222 -7.19 -13.26 -4.63
C ILE A 222 -8.05 -12.70 -5.74
N SER A 223 -7.64 -12.92 -6.99
CA SER A 223 -8.41 -12.51 -8.15
C SER A 223 -9.37 -13.62 -8.54
N GLU A 224 -10.67 -13.37 -8.37
CA GLU A 224 -11.76 -14.20 -8.87
C GLU A 224 -12.09 -13.77 -10.30
N ILE A 225 -12.10 -14.72 -11.23
CA ILE A 225 -12.53 -14.51 -12.61
C ILE A 225 -13.76 -15.37 -12.86
N ASN A 226 -14.89 -14.73 -13.18
CA ASN A 226 -16.14 -15.38 -13.54
C ASN A 226 -16.23 -15.52 -15.07
N LEU A 227 -16.27 -16.76 -15.55
CA LEU A 227 -16.21 -17.06 -16.98
C LEU A 227 -17.45 -16.56 -17.75
N GLU A 228 -18.64 -16.72 -17.18
CA GLU A 228 -19.89 -16.30 -17.82
C GLU A 228 -19.89 -14.80 -18.08
N LYS A 229 -19.51 -14.01 -17.06
CA LYS A 229 -19.37 -12.55 -17.20
C LYS A 229 -18.26 -12.17 -18.20
N ALA A 230 -17.17 -12.92 -18.23
CA ALA A 230 -16.07 -12.67 -19.16
C ALA A 230 -16.52 -12.89 -20.62
N ILE A 231 -17.17 -14.01 -20.91
CA ILE A 231 -17.69 -14.34 -22.25
C ILE A 231 -18.78 -13.36 -22.67
N GLN A 232 -19.66 -12.96 -21.75
CA GLN A 232 -20.70 -11.96 -22.00
C GLN A 232 -20.10 -10.59 -22.35
N GLY A 233 -19.13 -10.09 -21.58
CA GLY A 233 -18.49 -8.80 -21.86
C GLY A 233 -17.59 -8.81 -23.09
N LEU A 234 -17.06 -9.98 -23.47
CA LEU A 234 -16.34 -10.16 -24.72
C LEU A 234 -17.26 -10.34 -25.94
N GLU A 235 -18.57 -10.48 -25.73
CA GLU A 235 -19.61 -10.61 -26.76
C GLU A 235 -19.40 -11.84 -27.67
N MET A 236 -19.07 -12.98 -27.06
CA MET A 236 -18.80 -14.21 -27.79
C MET A 236 -19.44 -15.43 -27.10
N ASN A 237 -19.34 -16.61 -27.70
CA ASN A 237 -19.72 -17.87 -27.06
C ASN A 237 -18.45 -18.61 -26.58
N MET A 238 -18.61 -19.73 -25.87
CA MET A 238 -17.49 -20.51 -25.36
C MET A 238 -16.55 -21.02 -26.46
N SER A 239 -17.07 -21.42 -27.62
CA SER A 239 -16.26 -21.92 -28.73
C SER A 239 -15.39 -20.82 -29.32
N HIS A 240 -15.94 -19.62 -29.54
CA HIS A 240 -15.19 -18.43 -29.98
C HIS A 240 -14.20 -17.94 -28.92
N PHE A 241 -14.51 -18.12 -27.63
CA PHE A 241 -13.58 -17.81 -26.55
C PHE A 241 -12.36 -18.73 -26.58
N ILE A 242 -12.56 -20.04 -26.81
CA ILE A 242 -11.46 -20.99 -27.04
C ILE A 242 -10.64 -20.57 -28.28
N ASP A 243 -11.32 -20.17 -29.36
CA ASP A 243 -10.66 -19.72 -30.59
C ASP A 243 -9.77 -18.50 -30.37
N LEU A 244 -10.26 -17.50 -29.64
CA LEU A 244 -9.49 -16.34 -29.21
C LEU A 244 -8.26 -16.76 -28.39
N CYS A 245 -8.45 -17.67 -27.44
CA CYS A 245 -7.38 -18.14 -26.56
C CYS A 245 -6.27 -18.88 -27.32
N ILE A 246 -6.62 -19.70 -28.31
CA ILE A 246 -5.66 -20.37 -29.20
C ILE A 246 -4.89 -19.33 -30.04
N LEU A 247 -5.57 -18.31 -30.56
CA LEU A 247 -4.94 -17.24 -31.37
C LEU A 247 -3.92 -16.42 -30.57
N LEU A 248 -4.18 -16.19 -29.28
CA LEU A 248 -3.28 -15.52 -28.33
C LEU A 248 -2.13 -16.42 -27.82
N GLY A 249 -2.14 -17.70 -28.20
CA GLY A 249 -1.20 -18.72 -27.76
C GLY A 249 -1.68 -19.42 -26.48
N CYS A 250 -1.70 -20.74 -26.53
CA CYS A 250 -2.12 -21.62 -25.45
C CYS A 250 -1.09 -22.73 -25.22
N ASP A 251 -1.34 -23.66 -24.31
CA ASP A 251 -0.39 -24.75 -24.05
C ASP A 251 -0.17 -25.75 -25.18
N TYR A 252 -1.07 -25.80 -26.16
CA TYR A 252 -0.96 -26.70 -27.31
C TYR A 252 -0.29 -26.04 -28.51
N LEU A 253 -0.50 -24.73 -28.69
CA LEU A 253 -0.07 -24.00 -29.87
C LEU A 253 0.52 -22.64 -29.49
N GLU A 254 1.67 -22.34 -30.10
CA GLU A 254 2.29 -21.02 -30.02
C GLU A 254 1.42 -19.98 -30.77
N PRO A 255 1.41 -18.71 -30.32
CA PRO A 255 0.65 -17.66 -30.99
C PRO A 255 1.20 -17.37 -32.38
N ILE A 256 0.33 -16.90 -33.27
CA ILE A 256 0.74 -16.41 -34.59
C ILE A 256 1.54 -15.12 -34.43
N LYS A 257 2.77 -15.10 -34.97
CA LYS A 257 3.64 -13.93 -34.88
C LYS A 257 3.00 -12.73 -35.60
N GLY A 258 2.95 -11.59 -34.91
CA GLY A 258 2.37 -10.34 -35.43
C GLY A 258 0.90 -10.10 -35.07
N ILE A 259 0.23 -11.04 -34.40
CA ILE A 259 -1.14 -10.86 -33.91
C ILE A 259 -1.12 -10.55 -32.41
N GLY A 260 -1.49 -9.32 -32.06
CA GLY A 260 -1.64 -8.88 -30.67
C GLY A 260 -3.06 -9.06 -30.12
N PRO A 261 -3.28 -8.87 -28.80
CA PRO A 261 -4.58 -9.12 -28.16
C PRO A 261 -5.78 -8.40 -28.77
N LYS A 262 -5.64 -7.11 -29.07
CA LYS A 262 -6.71 -6.31 -29.69
C LYS A 262 -7.02 -6.78 -31.12
N SER A 263 -5.98 -7.10 -31.89
CA SER A 263 -6.12 -7.63 -33.25
C SER A 263 -6.79 -9.01 -33.24
N ALA A 264 -6.41 -9.89 -32.31
CA ALA A 264 -7.02 -11.20 -32.16
C ALA A 264 -8.52 -11.12 -31.85
N LEU A 265 -8.91 -10.25 -30.90
CA LEU A 265 -10.32 -10.02 -30.56
C LEU A 265 -11.11 -9.48 -31.77
N LYS A 266 -10.53 -8.53 -32.51
CA LYS A 266 -11.15 -7.99 -33.72
C LYS A 266 -11.36 -9.08 -34.78
N LEU A 267 -10.33 -9.88 -35.07
CA LEU A 267 -10.38 -10.94 -36.07
C LEU A 267 -11.44 -12.00 -35.71
N ILE A 268 -11.52 -12.44 -34.45
CA ILE A 268 -12.52 -13.40 -34.01
C ILE A 268 -13.95 -12.85 -34.13
N ARG A 269 -14.15 -11.55 -33.89
CA ARG A 269 -15.45 -10.90 -34.06
C ARG A 269 -15.86 -10.73 -35.52
N GLU A 270 -14.89 -10.47 -36.41
CA GLU A 270 -15.11 -10.20 -37.83
C GLU A 270 -15.33 -11.49 -38.63
N TYR A 271 -14.57 -12.54 -38.35
CA TYR A 271 -14.59 -13.80 -39.11
C TYR A 271 -15.30 -14.95 -38.37
N HIS A 272 -15.89 -14.68 -37.20
CA HIS A 272 -16.73 -15.61 -36.44
C HIS A 272 -16.15 -17.01 -36.20
N GLY A 273 -14.85 -17.10 -35.91
CA GLY A 273 -14.17 -18.36 -35.58
C GLY A 273 -12.75 -18.43 -36.13
N LEU A 274 -11.99 -19.43 -35.68
CA LEU A 274 -10.60 -19.62 -36.13
C LEU A 274 -10.47 -19.96 -37.62
N GLU A 275 -11.43 -20.68 -38.19
CA GLU A 275 -11.42 -21.11 -39.59
C GLU A 275 -11.34 -19.90 -40.54
N GLY A 276 -12.32 -18.98 -40.45
CA GLY A 276 -12.34 -17.76 -41.25
C GLY A 276 -11.16 -16.82 -40.97
N VAL A 277 -10.65 -16.79 -39.72
CA VAL A 277 -9.45 -16.01 -39.40
C VAL A 277 -8.21 -16.60 -40.11
N VAL A 278 -8.01 -17.91 -40.08
CA VAL A 278 -6.85 -18.57 -40.69
C VAL A 278 -6.91 -18.45 -42.21
N GLU A 279 -8.07 -18.64 -42.82
CA GLU A 279 -8.29 -18.44 -44.26
C GLU A 279 -7.92 -17.01 -44.67
N HIS A 280 -8.49 -16.00 -43.99
CA HIS A 280 -8.19 -14.59 -44.25
C HIS A 280 -6.71 -14.23 -44.09
N LEU A 281 -6.04 -14.80 -43.09
CA LEU A 281 -4.62 -14.55 -42.86
C LEU A 281 -3.74 -15.20 -43.93
N ARG A 282 -4.12 -16.38 -44.43
CA ARG A 282 -3.42 -17.07 -45.52
C ARG A 282 -3.62 -16.36 -46.86
N GLU A 283 -4.82 -15.88 -47.15
CA GLU A 283 -5.09 -15.04 -48.33
C GLU A 283 -4.26 -13.76 -48.32
N LYS A 284 -4.24 -13.03 -47.19
CA LYS A 284 -3.39 -11.83 -47.03
C LYS A 284 -1.90 -12.10 -47.12
N GLN A 285 -1.47 -13.31 -46.78
CA GLN A 285 -0.08 -13.73 -46.92
C GLN A 285 0.23 -14.00 -48.40
N ALA A 286 -0.64 -14.72 -49.12
CA ALA A 286 -0.52 -14.96 -50.56
C ALA A 286 -0.53 -13.66 -51.38
N GLU A 287 -1.47 -12.73 -51.11
CA GLU A 287 -1.52 -11.42 -51.79
C GLU A 287 -0.24 -10.58 -51.61
N LYS A 288 0.45 -10.74 -50.47
CA LYS A 288 1.71 -10.04 -50.19
C LYS A 288 2.90 -10.72 -50.84
N GLU A 289 2.86 -12.04 -50.99
CA GLU A 289 3.87 -12.82 -51.69
C GLU A 289 3.77 -12.57 -53.20
N ASP A 290 2.56 -12.50 -53.77
CA ASP A 290 2.31 -12.13 -55.17
C ASP A 290 2.75 -10.68 -55.46
N LYS A 291 2.38 -9.71 -54.60
CA LYS A 291 2.84 -8.31 -54.73
C LYS A 291 4.34 -8.13 -54.50
N ALA A 292 5.01 -9.08 -53.83
CA ALA A 292 6.46 -9.06 -53.66
C ALA A 292 7.18 -9.70 -54.86
N ALA A 293 6.55 -10.66 -55.54
CA ALA A 293 7.05 -11.25 -56.78
C ALA A 293 6.99 -10.24 -57.96
N ASP A 294 5.98 -9.36 -57.99
CA ASP A 294 5.85 -8.28 -58.97
C ASP A 294 6.83 -7.10 -58.75
N ALA A 295 7.56 -7.09 -57.62
CA ALA A 295 8.41 -5.97 -57.19
C ALA A 295 9.92 -6.31 -57.16
N GLU A 296 10.37 -7.30 -57.93
CA GLU A 296 11.81 -7.56 -58.13
C GLU A 296 12.44 -6.58 -59.13
N GLU A 297 12.66 -5.34 -58.68
CA GLU A 297 13.90 -4.61 -58.98
C GLU A 297 14.09 -3.47 -57.96
N GLY A 298 14.74 -3.79 -56.83
CA GLY A 298 15.36 -2.79 -55.97
C GLY A 298 14.82 -2.67 -54.54
N GLY A 299 15.48 -3.36 -53.60
CA GLY A 299 15.79 -2.79 -52.29
C GLY A 299 14.99 -3.26 -51.06
N LYS A 300 15.67 -4.01 -50.18
CA LYS A 300 15.39 -4.29 -48.75
C LYS A 300 14.06 -5.02 -48.42
N LYS A 301 14.18 -6.33 -48.14
CA LYS A 301 13.17 -7.14 -47.42
C LYS A 301 12.73 -6.46 -46.10
N LYS A 302 11.51 -5.91 -46.06
CA LYS A 302 10.84 -5.51 -44.80
C LYS A 302 10.47 -6.77 -44.01
N LYS A 303 11.26 -7.13 -42.99
CA LYS A 303 10.91 -8.17 -42.00
C LYS A 303 9.84 -7.63 -41.04
N GLY A 304 8.56 -7.95 -41.27
CA GLY A 304 7.48 -7.57 -40.35
C GLY A 304 6.05 -7.94 -40.77
N GLY A 305 5.84 -9.03 -41.52
CA GLY A 305 4.50 -9.52 -41.89
C GLY A 305 3.95 -10.56 -40.91
N ILE A 306 2.62 -10.68 -40.81
CA ILE A 306 1.95 -11.79 -40.13
C ILE A 306 2.21 -13.06 -40.95
N GLN A 307 2.77 -14.10 -40.32
CA GLN A 307 3.07 -15.38 -40.95
C GLN A 307 2.37 -16.50 -40.19
N VAL A 308 1.45 -17.19 -40.87
CA VAL A 308 0.80 -18.38 -40.32
C VAL A 308 1.71 -19.58 -40.60
N PRO A 309 2.08 -20.41 -39.60
CA PRO A 309 2.86 -21.61 -39.85
C PRO A 309 2.15 -22.55 -40.84
N GLU A 310 2.92 -23.20 -41.73
CA GLU A 310 2.38 -24.20 -42.68
C GLU A 310 1.62 -25.31 -41.93
N GLU A 311 2.21 -25.78 -40.82
CA GLU A 311 1.59 -26.71 -39.88
C GLU A 311 1.15 -25.99 -38.60
N TRP A 312 -0.14 -25.63 -38.51
CA TRP A 312 -0.76 -25.03 -37.33
C TRP A 312 -2.08 -25.76 -36.99
N PRO A 313 -2.04 -26.92 -36.31
CA PRO A 313 -3.19 -27.81 -36.11
C PRO A 313 -4.16 -27.29 -35.03
N TRP A 314 -4.78 -26.15 -35.28
CA TRP A 314 -5.68 -25.46 -34.35
C TRP A 314 -6.97 -26.23 -34.06
N GLU A 315 -7.47 -27.03 -34.99
CA GLU A 315 -8.66 -27.87 -34.82
C GLU A 315 -8.46 -28.95 -33.75
N GLU A 316 -7.30 -29.62 -33.78
CA GLU A 316 -6.94 -30.64 -32.80
C GLU A 316 -6.77 -30.04 -31.39
N ALA A 317 -6.15 -28.85 -31.32
CA ALA A 317 -6.03 -28.11 -30.06
C ALA A 317 -7.39 -27.68 -29.50
N LYS A 318 -8.30 -27.17 -30.36
CA LYS A 318 -9.67 -26.79 -29.97
C LYS A 318 -10.45 -27.99 -29.41
N LYS A 319 -10.36 -29.14 -30.07
CA LYS A 319 -11.01 -30.39 -29.64
C LYS A 319 -10.57 -30.83 -28.24
N LEU A 320 -9.31 -30.61 -27.87
CA LEU A 320 -8.79 -30.93 -26.54
C LEU A 320 -9.38 -30.03 -25.43
N PHE A 321 -9.75 -28.78 -25.74
CA PHE A 321 -10.44 -27.89 -24.80
C PHE A 321 -11.94 -28.21 -24.70
N GLU A 322 -12.59 -28.52 -25.83
CA GLU A 322 -14.02 -28.84 -25.85
C GLU A 322 -14.34 -30.21 -25.25
N LYS A 323 -13.44 -31.19 -25.42
CA LYS A 323 -13.57 -32.56 -24.91
C LYS A 323 -12.30 -32.98 -24.17
N PRO A 324 -12.04 -32.40 -22.98
CA PRO A 324 -10.87 -32.76 -22.21
C PRO A 324 -11.00 -34.16 -21.64
N ASP A 325 -9.86 -34.85 -21.53
CA ASP A 325 -9.74 -36.16 -20.89
C ASP A 325 -9.69 -35.98 -19.37
N VAL A 326 -10.86 -36.03 -18.72
CA VAL A 326 -11.08 -35.83 -17.29
C VAL A 326 -11.96 -36.92 -16.70
N VAL A 327 -11.80 -37.19 -15.41
CA VAL A 327 -12.74 -38.04 -14.66
C VAL A 327 -13.99 -37.21 -14.37
N PRO A 328 -15.20 -37.67 -14.75
CA PRO A 328 -16.44 -36.95 -14.47
C PRO A 328 -16.57 -36.58 -13.00
N ALA A 329 -17.02 -35.36 -12.70
CA ALA A 329 -17.13 -34.91 -11.32
C ALA A 329 -18.01 -35.84 -10.46
N SER A 330 -19.01 -36.51 -11.04
CA SER A 330 -19.87 -37.49 -10.36
C SER A 330 -19.11 -38.68 -9.78
N GLU A 331 -17.99 -39.07 -10.39
CA GLU A 331 -17.18 -40.23 -10.00
C GLU A 331 -16.05 -39.86 -9.01
N VAL A 332 -15.87 -38.56 -8.71
CA VAL A 332 -14.85 -38.08 -7.78
C VAL A 332 -15.47 -37.80 -6.41
N GLU A 333 -14.96 -38.48 -5.39
CA GLU A 333 -15.28 -38.21 -3.99
C GLU A 333 -14.17 -37.36 -3.35
N LEU A 334 -14.58 -36.28 -2.67
CA LEU A 334 -13.67 -35.38 -1.96
C LEU A 334 -13.97 -35.47 -0.47
N GLU A 335 -13.05 -36.06 0.28
CA GLU A 335 -13.17 -36.27 1.72
C GLU A 335 -12.00 -35.59 2.44
N TRP A 336 -12.32 -34.68 3.37
CA TRP A 336 -11.34 -34.03 4.25
C TRP A 336 -11.32 -34.78 5.59
N LYS A 337 -10.16 -35.26 5.99
CA LYS A 337 -9.94 -36.06 7.19
C LYS A 337 -9.14 -35.27 8.22
N ASP A 338 -9.10 -35.77 9.44
CA ASP A 338 -8.18 -35.27 10.45
C ASP A 338 -6.72 -35.54 10.02
N PRO A 339 -5.78 -34.63 10.33
CA PRO A 339 -4.38 -34.83 10.02
C PRO A 339 -3.78 -35.97 10.86
N ASP A 340 -3.01 -36.84 10.22
CA ASP A 340 -2.20 -37.88 10.87
C ASP A 340 -0.93 -37.24 11.43
N VAL A 341 -1.00 -36.80 12.70
CA VAL A 341 0.07 -36.05 13.36
C VAL A 341 1.36 -36.88 13.47
N GLU A 342 1.27 -38.16 13.84
CA GLU A 342 2.43 -39.02 13.99
C GLU A 342 3.04 -39.38 12.64
N GLY A 343 2.21 -39.61 11.61
CA GLY A 343 2.69 -39.79 10.24
C GLY A 343 3.36 -38.53 9.68
N LEU A 344 2.85 -37.33 10.00
CA LEU A 344 3.49 -36.05 9.63
C LEU A 344 4.85 -35.86 10.32
N VAL A 345 4.95 -36.21 11.60
CA VAL A 345 6.22 -36.13 12.34
C VAL A 345 7.23 -37.12 11.76
N GLN A 346 6.84 -38.37 11.53
CA GLN A 346 7.71 -39.36 10.90
C GLN A 346 8.20 -38.90 9.53
N PHE A 347 7.30 -38.38 8.67
CA PHE A 347 7.67 -37.97 7.33
C PHE A 347 8.49 -36.67 7.27
N LEU A 348 8.05 -35.61 7.96
CA LEU A 348 8.72 -34.31 7.87
C LEU A 348 9.93 -34.20 8.80
N VAL A 349 9.83 -34.69 10.03
CA VAL A 349 10.90 -34.54 11.04
C VAL A 349 11.97 -35.60 10.85
N VAL A 350 11.58 -36.88 10.83
CA VAL A 350 12.53 -38.01 10.82
C VAL A 350 13.10 -38.23 9.43
N GLU A 351 12.26 -38.35 8.39
CA GLU A 351 12.76 -38.60 7.02
C GLU A 351 13.35 -37.34 6.37
N LYS A 352 12.80 -36.14 6.63
CA LYS A 352 13.14 -34.90 5.90
C LYS A 352 13.78 -33.78 6.73
N GLY A 353 14.00 -33.98 8.03
CA GLY A 353 14.78 -33.06 8.88
C GLY A 353 14.09 -31.76 9.30
N PHE A 354 12.76 -31.70 9.31
CA PHE A 354 12.01 -30.51 9.73
C PHE A 354 11.96 -30.39 11.26
N ASN A 355 11.76 -29.18 11.78
CA ASN A 355 11.59 -28.95 13.21
C ASN A 355 10.25 -29.53 13.72
N GLU A 356 10.31 -30.42 14.72
CA GLU A 356 9.15 -31.13 15.25
C GLU A 356 8.08 -30.21 15.85
N GLU A 357 8.48 -29.23 16.66
CA GLU A 357 7.54 -28.30 17.30
C GLU A 357 6.72 -27.53 16.27
N ARG A 358 7.34 -27.12 15.15
CA ARG A 358 6.64 -26.43 14.05
C ARG A 358 5.67 -27.35 13.31
N VAL A 359 6.04 -28.61 13.07
CA VAL A 359 5.20 -29.60 12.39
C VAL A 359 3.96 -29.91 13.25
N ARG A 360 4.15 -30.17 14.54
CA ARG A 360 3.03 -30.44 15.48
C ARG A 360 2.09 -29.24 15.60
N LYS A 361 2.63 -28.02 15.78
CA LYS A 361 1.81 -26.80 15.76
C LYS A 361 1.04 -26.63 14.46
N GLY A 362 1.64 -26.95 13.31
CA GLY A 362 0.96 -26.91 12.02
C GLY A 362 -0.21 -27.91 11.93
N ALA A 363 0.00 -29.13 12.45
CA ALA A 363 -1.02 -30.16 12.50
C ALA A 363 -2.19 -29.79 13.43
N ASP A 364 -1.91 -29.22 14.61
CA ASP A 364 -2.94 -28.73 15.54
C ASP A 364 -3.86 -27.69 14.88
N LYS A 365 -3.28 -26.80 14.07
CA LYS A 365 -4.05 -25.81 13.33
C LYS A 365 -4.92 -26.45 12.25
N LEU A 366 -4.40 -27.41 11.49
CA LEU A 366 -5.20 -28.15 10.51
C LEU A 366 -6.39 -28.84 11.19
N GLN A 367 -6.14 -29.55 12.28
CA GLN A 367 -7.20 -30.25 13.02
C GLN A 367 -8.27 -29.28 13.53
N LYS A 368 -7.85 -28.14 14.09
CA LYS A 368 -8.76 -27.10 14.59
C LYS A 368 -9.64 -26.52 13.48
N PHE A 369 -9.06 -26.18 12.33
CA PHE A 369 -9.74 -25.39 11.30
C PHE A 369 -10.47 -26.25 10.24
N LEU A 370 -10.07 -27.51 10.00
CA LEU A 370 -10.82 -28.43 9.13
C LEU A 370 -12.19 -28.79 9.71
N ASN A 371 -12.27 -28.90 11.04
CA ASN A 371 -13.48 -29.27 11.79
C ASN A 371 -14.28 -28.10 12.36
N ALA A 372 -13.78 -26.87 12.20
CA ALA A 372 -14.47 -25.69 12.69
C ALA A 372 -15.85 -25.53 12.03
N LYS A 373 -16.93 -25.50 12.84
CA LYS A 373 -18.27 -25.14 12.36
C LYS A 373 -18.27 -23.67 11.98
N GLN A 374 -18.26 -23.38 10.68
CA GLN A 374 -18.30 -22.01 10.17
C GLN A 374 -19.74 -21.51 10.09
N GLN A 375 -19.95 -20.24 10.45
CA GLN A 375 -21.22 -19.53 10.25
C GLN A 375 -21.58 -19.55 8.75
N GLY A 376 -22.81 -19.91 8.40
CA GLY A 376 -23.22 -20.00 6.98
C GLY A 376 -23.14 -18.65 6.28
N ARG A 377 -22.59 -18.62 5.06
CA ARG A 377 -22.59 -17.41 4.21
C ARG A 377 -24.00 -17.08 3.72
N LEU A 378 -24.36 -15.81 3.71
CA LEU A 378 -25.63 -15.31 3.15
C LEU A 378 -25.85 -15.75 1.69
N ASP A 379 -24.80 -15.80 0.88
CA ASP A 379 -24.87 -16.20 -0.53
C ASP A 379 -25.39 -17.64 -0.73
N GLY A 380 -25.23 -18.51 0.28
CA GLY A 380 -25.73 -19.89 0.26
C GLY A 380 -27.20 -20.04 0.62
N PHE A 381 -27.85 -18.99 1.13
CA PHE A 381 -29.28 -18.99 1.46
C PHE A 381 -30.18 -18.66 0.25
N PHE A 382 -29.62 -18.05 -0.81
CA PHE A 382 -30.38 -17.52 -1.94
C PHE A 382 -30.19 -18.30 -3.25
N THR A 383 -29.90 -19.61 -3.18
CA THR A 383 -29.97 -20.47 -4.37
C THR A 383 -31.43 -20.69 -4.75
N VAL A 384 -31.87 -20.05 -5.83
CA VAL A 384 -33.17 -20.29 -6.47
C VAL A 384 -33.20 -21.76 -6.91
N GLN A 385 -34.07 -22.56 -6.32
CA GLN A 385 -34.29 -23.93 -6.80
C GLN A 385 -34.87 -23.88 -8.23
N PRO A 386 -34.34 -24.66 -9.18
CA PRO A 386 -35.01 -24.86 -10.46
C PRO A 386 -36.36 -25.53 -10.19
N LYS A 387 -37.46 -24.94 -10.69
CA LYS A 387 -38.76 -25.62 -10.72
C LYS A 387 -38.61 -26.89 -11.55
N GLU A 388 -38.77 -28.05 -10.92
CA GLU A 388 -38.97 -29.30 -11.64
C GLU A 388 -40.22 -29.17 -12.54
N THR A 389 -39.99 -29.24 -13.84
CA THR A 389 -41.05 -29.45 -14.84
C THR A 389 -41.65 -30.83 -14.61
N LYS A 390 -42.83 -30.87 -13.97
CA LYS A 390 -43.67 -32.07 -13.99
C LYS A 390 -44.36 -32.20 -15.34
N GLU A 391 -44.24 -33.40 -15.89
CA GLU A 391 -44.84 -33.85 -17.13
C GLU A 391 -46.35 -33.61 -17.20
N ASP A 392 -46.78 -33.22 -18.40
CA ASP A 392 -48.16 -32.98 -18.80
C ASP A 392 -48.91 -34.31 -19.01
N LYS A 393 -50.05 -34.47 -18.34
CA LYS A 393 -51.08 -35.47 -18.67
C LYS A 393 -52.48 -34.85 -18.57
N GLY A 394 -52.87 -34.17 -19.65
CA GLY A 394 -54.14 -34.41 -20.38
C GLY A 394 -55.46 -33.89 -19.80
N LYS A 395 -56.03 -32.85 -20.43
CA LYS A 395 -57.34 -32.81 -21.15
C LYS A 395 -57.85 -31.37 -21.31
N GLN A 396 -58.19 -30.98 -22.55
CA GLN A 396 -58.92 -29.75 -22.91
C GLN A 396 -60.47 -29.99 -22.93
N PRO A 397 -61.34 -29.03 -23.34
CA PRO A 397 -61.70 -27.73 -22.72
C PRO A 397 -63.25 -27.51 -22.62
N GLY A 398 -63.74 -26.47 -21.95
CA GLY A 398 -65.15 -26.04 -22.05
C GLY A 398 -65.63 -24.98 -21.03
N PRO A 399 -66.68 -24.18 -21.32
CA PRO A 399 -66.74 -22.72 -21.04
C PRO A 399 -67.71 -22.30 -19.91
N GLY A 400 -67.53 -21.10 -19.34
CA GLY A 400 -68.56 -20.44 -18.51
C GLY A 400 -68.04 -19.29 -17.63
N GLY A 401 -68.57 -18.07 -17.83
CA GLY A 401 -68.31 -16.88 -16.99
C GLY A 401 -69.22 -16.77 -15.73
N PRO A 402 -69.47 -15.54 -15.22
CA PRO A 402 -68.82 -14.84 -14.09
C PRO A 402 -69.77 -14.74 -12.85
N PRO A 403 -69.64 -13.86 -11.80
CA PRO A 403 -68.66 -12.79 -11.49
C PRO A 403 -68.13 -12.73 -10.01
N GLY A 404 -67.18 -11.81 -9.73
CA GLY A 404 -66.85 -11.36 -8.36
C GLY A 404 -65.49 -10.64 -8.17
N PHE A 405 -65.48 -9.32 -8.33
CA PHE A 405 -64.38 -8.34 -8.08
C PHE A 405 -64.20 -8.05 -6.55
N PRO A 406 -63.13 -7.36 -6.04
CA PRO A 406 -62.43 -6.24 -6.67
C PRO A 406 -60.88 -6.18 -6.63
N GLN A 407 -60.35 -5.58 -7.70
CA GLN A 407 -59.02 -5.02 -7.87
C GLN A 407 -59.01 -3.54 -7.41
N LEU A 408 -57.89 -3.09 -6.85
CA LEU A 408 -57.53 -1.69 -6.70
C LEU A 408 -56.64 -1.26 -7.86
N THR A 409 -57.12 -0.30 -8.64
CA THR A 409 -56.48 0.31 -9.81
C THR A 409 -55.70 1.57 -9.46
N ILE A 410 -54.62 1.78 -10.21
CA ILE A 410 -53.83 3.01 -10.37
C ILE A 410 -54.61 4.00 -11.25
N ASN A 411 -54.46 5.32 -11.05
CA ASN A 411 -54.45 6.26 -12.18
C ASN A 411 -53.63 7.56 -11.90
N PRO A 412 -52.83 8.08 -12.85
CA PRO A 412 -52.09 9.35 -12.78
C PRO A 412 -52.79 10.57 -13.45
N TYR A 413 -52.23 11.76 -13.18
CA TYR A 413 -52.22 13.05 -13.94
C TYR A 413 -53.52 13.77 -14.34
N VAL A 414 -53.53 15.12 -14.17
CA VAL A 414 -53.72 16.16 -15.24
C VAL A 414 -53.50 17.60 -14.70
N LEU A 415 -52.44 18.22 -15.25
CA LEU A 415 -52.18 19.60 -15.75
C LEU A 415 -53.21 20.77 -15.60
N ALA A 416 -52.73 21.99 -15.24
CA ALA A 416 -52.38 23.12 -16.14
C ALA A 416 -52.61 24.58 -15.60
N GLN A 417 -51.59 25.44 -15.84
CA GLN A 417 -51.57 26.89 -16.17
C GLN A 417 -51.91 27.99 -15.13
N SER A 418 -50.93 28.85 -14.80
CA SER A 418 -50.65 30.13 -15.50
C SER A 418 -49.57 30.98 -14.79
N SER A 419 -49.03 31.94 -15.56
CA SER A 419 -47.80 32.73 -15.45
C SER A 419 -47.82 33.98 -14.54
N SER A 420 -46.65 34.43 -14.02
CA SER A 420 -45.97 35.72 -14.37
C SER A 420 -45.09 36.36 -13.26
N CYS A 421 -43.94 36.87 -13.71
CA CYS A 421 -43.13 38.04 -13.29
C CYS A 421 -42.61 38.30 -11.84
N SER A 422 -41.36 38.81 -11.82
CA SER A 422 -40.41 39.17 -10.73
C SER A 422 -40.76 40.47 -9.94
N PRO A 423 -39.81 41.12 -9.22
CA PRO A 423 -39.12 40.84 -7.94
C PRO A 423 -39.30 42.01 -6.92
N THR A 424 -38.38 42.17 -5.93
CA THR A 424 -38.19 43.26 -4.91
C THR A 424 -38.66 42.91 -3.48
N PHE A 425 -38.11 43.37 -2.34
CA PHE A 425 -36.98 44.24 -1.97
C PHE A 425 -36.57 43.96 -0.50
N SER A 426 -35.35 44.38 -0.14
CA SER A 426 -34.79 44.50 1.21
C SER A 426 -35.45 45.61 2.05
N LEU A 427 -35.60 45.46 3.37
CA LEU A 427 -35.59 46.60 4.30
C LEU A 427 -35.16 46.23 5.72
N ALA A 428 -34.33 47.11 6.28
CA ALA A 428 -33.73 47.11 7.60
C ALA A 428 -34.70 47.48 8.73
N CYS A 429 -34.32 47.17 9.97
CA CYS A 429 -34.79 47.91 11.14
C CYS A 429 -33.64 48.17 12.13
N MET A 430 -33.46 49.45 12.45
CA MET A 430 -32.46 50.00 13.38
C MET A 430 -32.93 49.85 14.83
N PHE A 431 -31.99 49.66 15.76
CA PHE A 431 -32.12 50.19 17.13
C PHE A 431 -30.90 51.05 17.45
N SER A 432 -31.18 52.29 17.83
CA SER A 432 -30.23 53.31 18.29
C SER A 432 -30.29 53.37 19.82
N CYS A 433 -29.14 53.44 20.48
CA CYS A 433 -29.03 54.07 21.80
C CYS A 433 -27.74 54.87 21.89
N ARG A 434 -27.91 56.16 22.20
CA ARG A 434 -26.90 57.22 22.35
C ARG A 434 -26.14 57.09 23.67
N GLY A 435 -24.92 57.62 23.73
CA GLY A 435 -24.22 57.83 24.99
C GLY A 435 -22.84 58.51 24.90
N LEU A 436 -22.86 59.84 24.73
CA LEU A 436 -21.88 60.86 25.13
C LEU A 436 -20.36 60.69 24.83
N ARG A 437 -19.84 61.68 24.09
CA ARG A 437 -18.44 62.16 24.15
C ARG A 437 -18.40 63.58 24.73
N SER A 438 -17.33 63.88 25.47
CA SER A 438 -16.81 65.21 25.80
C SER A 438 -15.42 65.01 26.41
N ARG A 439 -14.33 65.74 26.15
CA ARG A 439 -13.99 66.94 25.34
C ARG A 439 -12.44 67.10 25.39
N PHE A 440 -11.95 68.14 24.70
CA PHE A 440 -10.62 68.82 24.75
C PHE A 440 -9.52 68.28 23.81
N ARG A 441 -9.22 68.98 22.69
CA ARG A 441 -8.37 70.21 22.49
C ARG A 441 -6.87 69.87 22.63
N SER A 442 -5.91 70.38 21.84
CA SER A 442 -5.85 71.22 20.63
C SER A 442 -4.35 71.31 20.24
N SER A 443 -4.07 71.47 18.93
CA SER A 443 -2.96 72.27 18.31
C SER A 443 -1.47 71.96 18.61
N HIS A 444 -0.72 71.54 17.57
CA HIS A 444 0.40 72.27 16.89
C HIS A 444 1.79 71.84 17.41
N VAL A 445 2.90 71.64 16.67
CA VAL A 445 3.35 71.91 15.29
C VAL A 445 4.55 70.97 14.94
N ALA A 446 4.78 70.79 13.64
CA ALA A 446 5.84 70.13 12.86
C ALA A 446 7.23 69.83 13.47
N PHE A 447 7.84 68.68 13.10
CA PHE A 447 8.83 68.57 12.01
C PHE A 447 9.33 67.12 11.79
N SER A 448 9.68 66.83 10.51
CA SER A 448 10.65 65.81 10.03
C SER A 448 10.26 64.32 9.98
N ARG A 449 10.18 63.80 8.74
CA ARG A 449 10.17 62.38 8.39
C ARG A 449 11.50 61.70 8.77
N PRO A 450 11.49 60.37 9.01
CA PRO A 450 11.95 59.50 7.94
C PRO A 450 11.03 58.29 7.67
N VAL A 451 11.00 57.94 6.39
CA VAL A 451 10.63 56.66 5.75
C VAL A 451 10.18 55.53 6.68
N VAL A 452 8.86 55.31 6.76
CA VAL A 452 8.29 54.03 7.19
C VAL A 452 8.00 53.20 5.95
N LEU A 453 8.68 52.07 5.84
CA LEU A 453 8.39 50.97 4.93
C LEU A 453 6.90 50.64 5.05
N LEU A 454 6.14 50.87 3.98
CA LEU A 454 4.70 50.61 3.96
C LEU A 454 4.48 49.09 3.88
N VAL A 455 4.50 48.42 5.03
CA VAL A 455 3.99 47.05 5.17
C VAL A 455 2.49 47.13 4.90
N ARG A 456 2.10 46.78 3.68
CA ARG A 456 0.71 46.61 3.26
C ARG A 456 0.12 45.47 4.10
N ARG A 457 -0.49 45.81 5.24
CA ARG A 457 -1.31 44.87 6.02
C ARG A 457 -2.47 44.43 5.13
N HIS A 458 -2.36 43.25 4.52
CA HIS A 458 -3.52 42.55 4.02
C HIS A 458 -4.34 42.17 5.25
N SER A 459 -5.55 42.72 5.31
CA SER A 459 -6.57 42.30 6.27
C SER A 459 -6.96 40.86 5.93
N ALA A 460 -6.27 39.89 6.52
CA ALA A 460 -6.66 38.50 6.47
C ALA A 460 -8.00 38.36 7.23
N THR A 461 -9.04 37.96 6.51
CA THR A 461 -10.27 37.42 7.11
C THR A 461 -9.86 36.27 8.04
N GLN A 462 -10.05 36.44 9.35
CA GLN A 462 -9.82 35.37 10.32
C GLN A 462 -10.81 34.24 10.04
N SER A 463 -10.32 33.06 9.68
CA SER A 463 -11.10 31.82 9.66
C SER A 463 -11.68 31.60 11.07
N THR A 464 -12.97 31.27 11.13
CA THR A 464 -13.69 30.88 12.35
C THR A 464 -13.41 29.45 12.79
N ASP A 465 -12.59 28.71 12.03
CA ASP A 465 -12.36 27.28 12.23
C ASP A 465 -11.16 27.04 13.12
N LYS A 466 -11.24 25.97 13.92
CA LYS A 466 -10.12 25.50 14.73
C LYS A 466 -8.89 25.25 13.85
N PRO A 467 -7.69 25.76 14.23
CA PRO A 467 -6.45 25.44 13.54
C PRO A 467 -6.21 23.93 13.41
N PHE A 468 -5.71 23.47 12.27
CA PHE A 468 -5.30 22.09 12.11
C PHE A 468 -4.06 21.81 12.97
N TYR A 469 -4.16 20.85 13.89
CA TYR A 469 -3.10 20.58 14.85
C TYR A 469 -2.47 19.21 14.62
N VAL A 470 -1.18 19.20 14.27
CA VAL A 470 -0.38 17.98 14.07
C VAL A 470 0.84 17.97 14.98
N THR A 471 1.21 16.79 15.48
CA THR A 471 2.36 16.64 16.38
C THR A 471 3.28 15.48 15.96
N THR A 472 4.57 15.61 16.23
CA THR A 472 5.46 14.44 16.43
C THR A 472 5.41 14.01 17.90
N PRO A 473 6.11 12.92 18.29
CA PRO A 473 6.51 12.77 19.68
C PRO A 473 7.47 13.89 20.05
N ILE A 474 7.64 14.13 21.34
CA ILE A 474 8.86 14.79 21.83
C ILE A 474 9.94 13.73 22.02
N PHE A 475 11.16 14.02 21.56
CA PHE A 475 12.23 13.03 21.50
C PHE A 475 13.05 13.05 22.78
N TYR A 476 13.36 11.86 23.31
CA TYR A 476 14.26 11.72 24.44
C TYR A 476 15.71 11.94 23.97
N PRO A 477 16.39 13.01 24.38
CA PRO A 477 17.63 13.42 23.75
C PRO A 477 18.85 12.75 24.38
N ASN A 478 18.75 11.47 24.75
CA ASN A 478 19.87 10.72 25.36
C ASN A 478 21.03 10.41 24.38
N ALA A 479 20.79 10.58 23.08
CA ALA A 479 21.76 10.37 22.03
C ALA A 479 21.49 11.32 20.86
N ARG A 480 22.47 11.39 19.95
CA ARG A 480 22.33 12.14 18.71
C ARG A 480 21.12 11.68 17.91
N PRO A 481 20.44 12.59 17.19
CA PRO A 481 19.32 12.21 16.36
C PRO A 481 19.69 11.20 15.26
N HIS A 482 18.78 10.27 14.95
CA HIS A 482 18.96 9.27 13.90
C HIS A 482 17.77 9.25 12.92
N ILE A 483 17.81 8.42 11.88
CA ILE A 483 16.78 8.39 10.83
C ILE A 483 15.36 8.12 11.34
N GLY A 484 15.22 7.45 12.49
CA GLY A 484 13.94 7.19 13.14
C GLY A 484 13.26 8.47 13.62
N HIS A 485 14.02 9.38 14.24
CA HIS A 485 13.53 10.71 14.61
C HIS A 485 13.17 11.52 13.37
N LEU A 486 14.01 11.45 12.33
CA LEU A 486 13.76 12.13 11.06
C LEU A 486 12.46 11.63 10.38
N GLN A 487 12.15 10.33 10.46
CA GLN A 487 10.91 9.78 9.92
C GLN A 487 9.67 10.42 10.54
N SER A 488 9.62 10.54 11.87
CA SER A 488 8.48 11.17 12.56
C SER A 488 8.35 12.65 12.16
N LEU A 489 9.47 13.37 12.11
CA LEU A 489 9.53 14.78 11.69
C LEU A 489 9.02 14.97 10.26
N VAL A 490 9.56 14.21 9.30
CA VAL A 490 9.19 14.31 7.88
C VAL A 490 7.73 13.92 7.66
N THR A 491 7.25 12.88 8.33
CA THR A 491 5.85 12.44 8.20
C THR A 491 4.87 13.51 8.67
N ALA A 492 5.09 14.06 9.87
CA ALA A 492 4.25 15.12 10.41
C ALA A 492 4.34 16.42 9.57
N ASP A 493 5.54 16.75 9.06
CA ASP A 493 5.77 17.89 8.19
C ASP A 493 5.04 17.75 6.84
N ILE A 494 5.04 16.56 6.24
CA ILE A 494 4.28 16.26 5.01
C ILE A 494 2.79 16.49 5.26
N ILE A 495 2.25 16.01 6.38
CA ILE A 495 0.83 16.20 6.73
C ILE A 495 0.53 17.69 6.95
N ALA A 496 1.38 18.40 7.69
CA ALA A 496 1.24 19.83 7.93
C ALA A 496 1.24 20.63 6.62
N ARG A 497 2.21 20.38 5.73
CA ARG A 497 2.33 21.04 4.43
C ARG A 497 1.17 20.69 3.50
N PHE A 498 0.73 19.44 3.49
CA PHE A 498 -0.43 19.03 2.70
C PHE A 498 -1.70 19.78 3.15
N GLN A 499 -1.91 19.94 4.46
CA GLN A 499 -3.06 20.70 4.97
C GLN A 499 -3.00 22.19 4.59
N ARG A 500 -1.80 22.80 4.58
CA ARG A 500 -1.63 24.19 4.11
C ARG A 500 -2.01 24.37 2.64
N ILE A 501 -1.68 23.40 1.78
CA ILE A 501 -2.03 23.48 0.35
C ILE A 501 -3.44 22.98 0.06
N LEU A 502 -4.03 22.16 0.92
CA LEU A 502 -5.42 21.69 0.81
C LEU A 502 -6.39 22.81 1.22
N ASN A 503 -6.12 23.45 2.37
CA ASN A 503 -6.97 24.48 2.98
C ASN A 503 -6.15 25.73 3.37
N PRO A 504 -5.76 26.58 2.40
CA PRO A 504 -4.88 27.73 2.67
C PRO A 504 -5.42 28.75 3.70
N ALA A 505 -6.74 28.80 3.89
CA ALA A 505 -7.38 29.69 4.86
C ALA A 505 -7.35 29.16 6.30
N ARG A 506 -7.09 27.85 6.52
CA ARG A 506 -7.07 27.23 7.84
C ARG A 506 -5.65 27.28 8.42
N PRO A 507 -5.42 27.88 9.59
CA PRO A 507 -4.11 27.88 10.22
C PRO A 507 -3.65 26.46 10.55
N VAL A 508 -2.36 26.17 10.40
CA VAL A 508 -1.76 24.87 10.75
C VAL A 508 -0.76 25.06 11.89
N VAL A 509 -0.99 24.37 13.00
CA VAL A 509 -0.07 24.28 14.13
C VAL A 509 0.63 22.93 14.05
N PHE A 510 1.96 22.96 13.97
CA PHE A 510 2.80 21.77 13.96
C PHE A 510 3.76 21.80 15.14
N LEU A 511 3.57 20.87 16.09
CA LEU A 511 4.40 20.75 17.29
C LEU A 511 5.41 19.60 17.19
N THR A 512 6.64 19.88 17.60
CA THR A 512 7.69 18.90 17.90
C THR A 512 8.45 19.33 19.16
N GLY A 513 9.44 18.57 19.62
CA GLY A 513 10.22 18.95 20.80
C GLY A 513 11.09 17.86 21.40
N THR A 514 11.56 18.10 22.62
CA THR A 514 12.42 17.19 23.40
C THR A 514 11.86 16.92 24.79
N ASP A 515 11.98 15.66 25.22
CA ASP A 515 11.66 15.17 26.57
C ASP A 515 12.92 15.10 27.43
N GLU A 516 13.03 16.00 28.40
CA GLU A 516 14.30 16.35 29.04
C GLU A 516 14.41 15.93 30.51
N HIS A 517 13.42 15.23 31.08
CA HIS A 517 13.46 14.80 32.48
C HIS A 517 13.73 13.29 32.63
N GLY A 518 14.04 12.83 33.85
CA GLY A 518 14.21 11.41 34.17
C GLY A 518 15.64 10.98 34.48
N LEU A 519 15.77 9.73 34.92
CA LEU A 519 17.00 9.18 35.52
C LEU A 519 18.13 9.06 34.50
N LYS A 520 17.87 8.54 33.30
CA LYS A 520 18.90 8.42 32.25
C LYS A 520 19.53 9.76 31.89
N MET A 521 18.74 10.83 31.84
CA MET A 521 19.24 12.16 31.54
C MET A 521 20.11 12.71 32.68
N GLN A 522 19.68 12.48 33.93
CA GLN A 522 20.48 12.80 35.11
C GLN A 522 21.84 12.08 35.09
N GLN A 523 21.83 10.75 34.88
CA GLN A 523 23.05 9.94 34.82
C GLN A 523 23.98 10.34 33.67
N ALA A 524 23.41 10.69 32.52
CA ALA A 524 24.20 11.16 31.38
C ALA A 524 24.91 12.50 31.66
N ALA A 525 24.22 13.44 32.31
CA ALA A 525 24.78 14.72 32.71
C ALA A 525 25.88 14.55 33.78
N GLU A 526 25.63 13.71 34.79
CA GLU A 526 26.59 13.37 35.84
C GLU A 526 27.85 12.72 35.26
N ALA A 527 27.70 11.78 34.30
CA ALA A 527 28.82 11.12 33.62
C ALA A 527 29.68 12.09 32.78
N GLN A 528 29.10 13.21 32.34
CA GLN A 528 29.81 14.28 31.64
C GLN A 528 30.30 15.40 32.58
N GLY A 529 29.97 15.34 33.88
CA GLY A 529 30.34 16.35 34.86
C GLY A 529 29.69 17.72 34.64
N VAL A 530 28.50 17.77 34.02
CA VAL A 530 27.78 19.00 33.69
C VAL A 530 26.42 19.07 34.39
N ASP A 531 25.88 20.28 34.53
CA ASP A 531 24.51 20.48 35.01
C ASP A 531 23.48 19.84 34.05
N PRO A 532 22.45 19.12 34.54
CA PRO A 532 21.46 18.47 33.69
C PRO A 532 20.71 19.42 32.75
N LEU A 533 20.41 20.66 33.15
CA LEU A 533 19.74 21.62 32.27
C LEU A 533 20.67 22.02 31.12
N ALA A 534 21.94 22.30 31.43
CA ALA A 534 22.94 22.64 30.44
C ALA A 534 23.19 21.49 29.45
N TRP A 535 23.16 20.24 29.93
CA TRP A 535 23.23 19.06 29.07
C TRP A 535 22.01 18.93 28.15
N CYS A 536 20.80 19.15 28.69
CA CYS A 536 19.57 19.18 27.90
C CYS A 536 19.58 20.30 26.85
N ASP A 537 20.12 21.47 27.16
CA ASP A 537 20.27 22.59 26.20
C ASP A 537 21.09 22.18 24.98
N ILE A 538 22.23 21.50 25.20
CA ILE A 538 23.13 21.01 24.14
C ILE A 538 22.40 20.00 23.25
N LEU A 539 21.79 18.98 23.84
CA LEU A 539 21.15 17.91 23.08
C LEU A 539 19.89 18.39 22.36
N SER A 540 19.10 19.27 22.99
CA SER A 540 17.94 19.90 22.36
C SER A 540 18.34 20.72 21.12
N ALA A 541 19.51 21.37 21.15
CA ALA A 541 20.06 22.08 19.99
C ALA A 541 20.38 21.13 18.82
N GLU A 542 20.83 19.90 19.07
CA GLU A 542 21.05 18.90 18.01
C GLU A 542 19.74 18.51 17.31
N PHE A 543 18.64 18.34 18.06
CA PHE A 543 17.32 18.04 17.48
C PHE A 543 16.74 19.23 16.70
N ARG A 544 16.95 20.47 17.16
CA ARG A 544 16.60 21.66 16.39
C ARG A 544 17.39 21.74 15.10
N THR A 545 18.70 21.50 15.17
CA THR A 545 19.58 21.47 14.00
C THR A 545 19.12 20.41 12.99
N LEU A 546 18.71 19.21 13.45
CA LEU A 546 18.12 18.21 12.57
C LEU A 546 16.87 18.74 11.86
N GLY A 547 15.94 19.36 12.60
CA GLY A 547 14.72 19.93 12.04
C GLY A 547 14.99 21.04 11.00
N GLU A 548 15.92 21.94 11.30
CA GLU A 548 16.35 23.02 10.40
C GLU A 548 16.99 22.44 9.12
N ARG A 549 17.95 21.53 9.27
CA ARG A 549 18.65 20.88 8.15
C ARG A 549 17.71 20.07 7.28
N ALA A 550 16.68 19.45 7.85
CA ALA A 550 15.67 18.68 7.12
C ALA A 550 14.53 19.52 6.54
N ASN A 551 14.59 20.86 6.64
CA ASN A 551 13.56 21.79 6.18
C ASN A 551 12.17 21.46 6.77
N ILE A 552 12.13 21.23 8.09
CA ILE A 552 10.89 20.95 8.83
C ILE A 552 10.18 22.27 9.17
N SER A 553 8.89 22.35 8.86
CA SER A 553 8.05 23.54 9.04
C SER A 553 7.27 23.56 10.38
N ALA A 554 7.91 23.08 11.45
CA ALA A 554 7.32 23.08 12.79
C ALA A 554 7.08 24.52 13.26
N THR A 555 5.87 24.79 13.77
CA THR A 555 5.50 26.11 14.29
C THR A 555 5.79 26.22 15.79
N VAL A 556 5.91 25.09 16.48
CA VAL A 556 6.19 25.02 17.92
C VAL A 556 7.26 23.97 18.17
N PHE A 557 8.34 24.37 18.84
CA PHE A 557 9.33 23.45 19.42
C PHE A 557 9.26 23.52 20.95
N MET A 558 8.78 22.44 21.57
CA MET A 558 8.65 22.33 23.02
C MET A 558 9.86 21.67 23.67
N ARG A 559 10.11 22.03 24.92
CA ARG A 559 11.03 21.33 25.82
C ARG A 559 10.34 21.17 27.16
N THR A 560 10.40 20.00 27.78
CA THR A 560 9.73 19.76 29.07
C THR A 560 10.33 20.59 30.21
N THR A 561 11.56 21.06 30.07
CA THR A 561 12.22 22.02 31.00
C THR A 561 11.66 23.44 30.94
N GLN A 562 10.84 23.80 29.94
CA GLN A 562 10.28 25.14 29.83
C GLN A 562 9.27 25.41 30.96
N ARG A 563 9.36 26.61 31.55
CA ARG A 563 8.45 27.05 32.63
C ARG A 563 6.97 26.87 32.28
N ARG A 564 6.56 27.26 31.07
CA ARG A 564 5.16 27.10 30.62
C ARG A 564 4.67 25.65 30.65
N HIS A 565 5.56 24.68 30.40
CA HIS A 565 5.21 23.26 30.45
C HIS A 565 5.05 22.80 31.89
N ARG A 566 6.02 23.16 32.74
CA ARG A 566 5.94 22.92 34.18
C ARG A 566 4.65 23.48 34.79
N ASP A 567 4.28 24.71 34.46
CA ASP A 567 3.06 25.34 34.94
C ASP A 567 1.81 24.53 34.51
N THR A 568 1.79 23.99 33.28
CA THR A 568 0.73 23.08 32.81
C THR A 568 0.69 21.78 33.61
N VAL A 569 1.82 21.13 33.84
CA VAL A 569 1.90 19.86 34.58
C VAL A 569 1.44 20.04 36.02
N GLU A 570 1.92 21.09 36.70
CA GLU A 570 1.49 21.40 38.07
C GLU A 570 -0.01 21.69 38.15
N TYR A 571 -0.56 22.42 37.17
CA TYR A 571 -2.00 22.71 37.10
C TYR A 571 -2.84 21.45 36.90
N VAL A 572 -2.46 20.60 35.93
CA VAL A 572 -3.19 19.35 35.66
C VAL A 572 -3.11 18.41 36.85
N TRP A 573 -1.95 18.30 37.50
CA TRP A 573 -1.79 17.49 38.70
C TRP A 573 -2.76 17.92 39.81
N ARG A 574 -2.80 19.21 40.14
CA ARG A 574 -3.71 19.75 41.17
C ARG A 574 -5.17 19.48 40.81
N MET A 575 -5.56 19.72 39.55
CA MET A 575 -6.92 19.45 39.08
C MET A 575 -7.33 17.99 39.28
N LEU A 576 -6.46 17.04 38.92
CA LEU A 576 -6.77 15.62 39.04
C LEU A 576 -6.77 15.15 40.51
N ALA A 577 -5.91 15.72 41.35
CA ALA A 577 -5.90 15.49 42.80
C ALA A 577 -7.19 16.02 43.45
N ASP A 578 -7.62 17.23 43.13
CA ASP A 578 -8.86 17.83 43.63
C ASP A 578 -10.12 17.03 43.24
N ARG A 579 -10.06 16.31 42.11
CA ARG A 579 -11.11 15.39 41.64
C ARG A 579 -11.05 14.00 42.29
N GLY A 580 -10.10 13.74 43.19
CA GLY A 580 -9.92 12.44 43.84
C GLY A 580 -9.42 11.33 42.91
N LEU A 581 -8.85 11.70 41.75
CA LEU A 581 -8.33 10.77 40.75
C LEU A 581 -6.86 10.41 40.96
N ILE A 582 -6.15 11.18 41.79
CA ILE A 582 -4.80 10.89 42.26
C ILE A 582 -4.87 10.48 43.73
N TYR A 583 -4.23 9.36 44.08
CA TYR A 583 -4.13 8.88 45.45
C TYR A 583 -2.72 8.32 45.72
N LYS A 584 -2.31 8.26 46.99
CA LYS A 584 -1.00 7.71 47.38
C LYS A 584 -1.17 6.26 47.79
N ASP A 585 -0.29 5.39 47.31
CA ASP A 585 -0.35 3.96 47.58
C ASP A 585 1.05 3.34 47.49
N THR A 586 1.24 2.20 48.14
CA THR A 586 2.48 1.44 48.03
C THR A 586 2.45 0.65 46.74
N TYR A 587 3.49 0.78 45.93
CA TYR A 587 3.71 -0.05 44.75
C TYR A 587 4.82 -1.04 45.06
N GLU A 588 4.53 -2.33 44.94
CA GLU A 588 5.50 -3.41 45.15
C GLU A 588 5.60 -4.23 43.87
N GLY A 589 6.82 -4.39 43.35
CA GLY A 589 7.03 -5.17 42.15
C GLY A 589 8.47 -5.17 41.67
N TYR A 590 8.71 -5.95 40.62
CA TYR A 590 10.01 -6.03 39.97
C TYR A 590 10.22 -4.80 39.08
N TYR A 591 11.23 -3.99 39.35
CA TYR A 591 11.56 -2.81 38.57
C TYR A 591 12.83 -3.03 37.75
N SER A 592 12.81 -2.65 36.47
CA SER A 592 14.05 -2.55 35.69
C SER A 592 14.53 -1.12 35.63
N THR A 593 15.76 -0.87 36.10
CA THR A 593 16.45 0.41 35.90
C THR A 593 16.75 0.68 34.43
N THR A 594 17.04 -0.36 33.65
CA THR A 594 17.28 -0.25 32.20
C THR A 594 16.02 0.18 31.45
N ASP A 595 14.87 -0.40 31.80
CA ASP A 595 13.61 -0.14 31.09
C ASP A 595 12.79 1.00 31.72
N GLU A 596 13.20 1.48 32.91
CA GLU A 596 12.50 2.47 33.74
C GLU A 596 11.02 2.12 34.02
N CYS A 597 10.74 0.82 34.11
CA CYS A 597 9.38 0.31 34.21
C CYS A 597 9.28 -0.80 35.26
N PHE A 598 8.10 -0.91 35.86
CA PHE A 598 7.74 -2.04 36.69
C PHE A 598 7.15 -3.17 35.84
N TYR A 599 7.61 -4.39 36.13
CA TYR A 599 7.13 -5.62 35.54
C TYR A 599 6.28 -6.39 36.54
N PRO A 600 5.10 -6.88 36.12
CA PRO A 600 4.36 -7.85 36.92
C PRO A 600 5.15 -9.16 37.00
N SER A 601 4.99 -9.91 38.09
CA SER A 601 5.71 -11.17 38.32
C SER A 601 5.55 -12.19 37.19
N SER A 602 4.45 -12.12 36.42
CA SER A 602 4.19 -12.96 35.24
C SER A 602 5.10 -12.67 34.05
N ARG A 603 5.74 -11.49 34.00
CA ARG A 603 6.67 -11.06 32.94
C ARG A 603 8.12 -11.00 33.41
N VAL A 604 8.44 -11.75 34.46
CA VAL A 604 9.79 -11.85 35.02
C VAL A 604 10.20 -13.32 35.08
N THR A 605 11.40 -13.62 34.58
CA THR A 605 11.99 -14.96 34.63
C THR A 605 13.39 -14.91 35.25
N SER A 606 13.96 -16.07 35.57
CA SER A 606 15.35 -16.15 36.04
C SER A 606 16.33 -16.00 34.87
N HIS A 607 17.47 -15.35 35.10
CA HIS A 607 18.51 -15.17 34.10
C HIS A 607 19.12 -16.53 33.70
N PRO A 608 19.30 -16.84 32.40
CA PRO A 608 19.72 -18.17 31.94
C PRO A 608 21.07 -18.65 32.51
N THR A 609 21.98 -17.71 32.79
CA THR A 609 23.35 -18.00 33.26
C THR A 609 23.67 -17.49 34.67
N ARG A 610 22.77 -16.75 35.32
CA ARG A 610 22.99 -16.17 36.65
C ARG A 610 21.81 -16.51 37.56
N ALA A 611 21.98 -17.55 38.38
CA ALA A 611 20.88 -18.17 39.13
C ALA A 611 20.10 -17.17 40.02
N ASP A 612 20.77 -16.16 40.57
CA ASP A 612 20.19 -15.19 41.52
C ASP A 612 19.71 -13.88 40.86
N THR A 613 19.77 -13.77 39.53
CA THR A 613 19.34 -12.56 38.81
C THR A 613 17.99 -12.79 38.14
N LYS A 614 17.04 -11.88 38.35
CA LYS A 614 15.77 -11.86 37.63
C LYS A 614 15.86 -10.94 36.41
N ILE A 615 15.22 -11.33 35.32
CA ILE A 615 15.14 -10.55 34.08
C ILE A 615 13.70 -10.41 33.61
N ALA A 616 13.38 -9.30 32.97
CA ALA A 616 12.13 -9.13 32.25
C ALA A 616 12.10 -10.08 31.03
N THR A 617 11.00 -10.81 30.85
CA THR A 617 10.87 -11.77 29.75
C THR A 617 10.87 -11.10 28.37
N GLU A 618 10.47 -9.83 28.30
CA GLU A 618 10.31 -9.09 27.04
C GLU A 618 11.61 -8.44 26.56
N THR A 619 12.40 -7.88 27.49
CA THR A 619 13.60 -7.10 27.17
C THR A 619 14.89 -7.83 27.51
N GLY A 620 14.83 -8.84 28.39
CA GLY A 620 16.00 -9.46 28.98
C GLY A 620 16.72 -8.58 30.01
N SER A 621 16.20 -7.38 30.31
CA SER A 621 16.78 -6.46 31.28
C SER A 621 16.68 -7.00 32.70
N VAL A 622 17.71 -6.76 33.51
CA VAL A 622 17.69 -7.12 34.94
C VAL A 622 16.58 -6.35 35.66
N VAL A 623 15.87 -7.06 36.54
CA VAL A 623 14.82 -6.50 37.39
C VAL A 623 15.07 -6.81 38.86
N GLU A 624 14.73 -5.86 39.72
CA GLU A 624 14.91 -5.95 41.17
C GLU A 624 13.58 -5.70 41.88
N TRP A 625 13.30 -6.45 42.94
CA TRP A 625 12.10 -6.19 43.75
C TRP A 625 12.25 -4.86 44.48
N SER A 626 11.28 -3.96 44.31
CA SER A 626 11.24 -2.69 45.02
C SER A 626 9.83 -2.42 45.54
N SER A 627 9.76 -1.82 46.73
CA SER A 627 8.52 -1.33 47.35
C SER A 627 8.68 0.16 47.55
N GLU A 628 7.86 0.95 46.85
CA GLU A 628 7.93 2.41 46.85
C GLU A 628 6.53 2.99 47.05
N VAL A 629 6.42 4.00 47.92
CA VAL A 629 5.19 4.77 48.06
C VAL A 629 5.14 5.81 46.94
N ASN A 630 4.17 5.66 46.04
CA ASN A 630 4.01 6.49 44.85
C ASN A 630 2.58 7.02 44.74
N TYR A 631 2.41 8.15 44.06
CA TYR A 631 1.09 8.63 43.64
C TYR A 631 0.62 7.81 42.43
N LYS A 632 -0.63 7.35 42.48
CA LYS A 632 -1.29 6.60 41.41
C LYS A 632 -2.46 7.41 40.84
N LEU A 633 -2.60 7.37 39.51
CA LEU A 633 -3.78 7.82 38.78
C LEU A 633 -4.78 6.65 38.69
N ARG A 634 -6.06 6.92 38.95
CA ARG A 634 -7.19 5.97 38.79
C ARG A 634 -7.47 5.63 37.32
N LEU A 635 -6.48 5.10 36.62
CA LEU A 635 -6.51 4.81 35.19
C LEU A 635 -7.56 3.73 34.86
N SER A 636 -7.76 2.77 35.75
CA SER A 636 -8.73 1.68 35.59
C SER A 636 -10.16 2.17 35.32
N GLN A 637 -10.56 3.31 35.90
CA GLN A 637 -11.89 3.91 35.73
C GLN A 637 -12.19 4.36 34.29
N PHE A 638 -11.17 4.57 33.47
CA PHE A 638 -11.31 5.07 32.10
C PHE A 638 -11.43 3.96 31.06
N ARG A 639 -11.28 2.68 31.45
CA ARG A 639 -11.28 1.52 30.54
C ARG A 639 -12.49 1.51 29.59
N GLU A 640 -13.70 1.58 30.13
CA GLU A 640 -14.93 1.51 29.34
C GLU A 640 -15.07 2.66 28.36
N VAL A 641 -14.68 3.88 28.78
CA VAL A 641 -14.74 5.08 27.93
C VAL A 641 -13.75 4.96 26.77
N LEU A 642 -12.55 4.41 27.02
CA LEU A 642 -11.55 4.19 25.97
C LEU A 642 -11.97 3.08 25.00
N LEU A 643 -12.53 1.98 25.50
CA LEU A 643 -13.07 0.91 24.65
C LEU A 643 -14.18 1.43 23.74
N ALA A 644 -15.15 2.18 24.30
CA ALA A 644 -16.22 2.79 23.54
C ALA A 644 -15.68 3.81 22.51
N TYR A 645 -14.65 4.58 22.86
CA TYR A 645 -14.02 5.52 21.94
C TYR A 645 -13.46 4.80 20.70
N TYR A 646 -12.65 3.76 20.89
CA TYR A 646 -12.04 3.04 19.77
C TYR A 646 -13.05 2.20 18.97
N ALA A 647 -14.05 1.61 19.62
CA ALA A 647 -15.12 0.89 18.93
C ALA A 647 -15.94 1.82 18.02
N THR A 648 -16.39 2.97 18.54
CA THR A 648 -17.23 3.90 17.76
C THR A 648 -16.46 4.69 16.71
N THR A 649 -15.15 4.87 16.86
CA THR A 649 -14.33 5.56 15.85
C THR A 649 -14.21 4.74 14.56
N ALA A 650 -14.28 3.40 14.64
CA ALA A 650 -14.37 2.54 13.45
C ALA A 650 -15.67 2.74 12.63
N GLU A 651 -16.72 3.27 13.27
CA GLU A 651 -18.04 3.49 12.66
C GLU A 651 -18.22 4.92 12.11
N ARG A 652 -17.54 5.93 12.70
CA ARG A 652 -17.62 7.35 12.33
C ARG A 652 -16.88 7.73 11.03
N ASN A 653 -16.63 6.77 10.14
CA ASN A 653 -15.87 6.90 8.89
C ASN A 653 -16.53 7.80 7.81
N VAL A 654 -17.39 8.75 8.20
CA VAL A 654 -18.16 9.58 7.28
C VAL A 654 -17.82 11.05 7.53
N SER A 655 -16.99 11.58 6.64
CA SER A 655 -16.94 13.01 6.25
C SER A 655 -16.73 14.04 7.37
N ALA A 656 -15.47 14.29 7.75
CA ALA A 656 -15.14 15.57 8.40
C ALA A 656 -14.96 16.66 7.33
N GLU A 657 -15.49 17.87 7.59
CA GLU A 657 -15.36 19.07 6.75
C GLU A 657 -13.88 19.44 6.48
N ASP A 658 -12.99 19.01 7.37
CA ASP A 658 -11.53 19.13 7.37
C ASP A 658 -10.83 18.31 6.27
N GLY A 659 -11.55 17.37 5.63
CA GLY A 659 -11.04 16.47 4.61
C GLY A 659 -10.35 15.20 5.14
N LEU A 660 -9.85 15.16 6.37
CA LEU A 660 -9.21 13.96 6.95
C LEU A 660 -10.22 13.04 7.64
N VAL A 661 -10.01 11.71 7.52
CA VAL A 661 -10.82 10.71 8.23
C VAL A 661 -10.30 10.59 9.67
N SER A 662 -11.17 10.81 10.66
CA SER A 662 -10.85 10.51 12.07
C SER A 662 -10.82 9.00 12.26
N ARG A 663 -9.63 8.41 12.42
CA ARG A 663 -9.44 6.95 12.42
C ARG A 663 -9.15 6.35 13.79
N GLY A 664 -9.02 7.15 14.84
CA GLY A 664 -8.62 6.65 16.15
C GLY A 664 -7.14 6.29 16.12
N ILE A 665 -6.80 5.08 15.65
CA ILE A 665 -5.41 4.61 15.50
C ILE A 665 -5.21 4.03 14.10
N TYR A 666 -4.24 4.56 13.35
CA TYR A 666 -3.86 4.07 12.03
C TYR A 666 -2.39 3.62 12.01
N PRO A 667 -2.03 2.51 11.34
CA PRO A 667 -2.92 1.51 10.75
C PRO A 667 -3.76 0.70 11.74
N ASP A 668 -4.88 0.13 11.27
CA ASP A 668 -5.89 -0.58 12.08
C ASP A 668 -5.32 -1.77 12.88
N VAL A 669 -4.19 -2.36 12.44
CA VAL A 669 -3.49 -3.42 13.17
C VAL A 669 -3.12 -2.97 14.59
N TYR A 670 -2.70 -1.72 14.75
CA TYR A 670 -2.37 -1.15 16.06
C TYR A 670 -3.60 -0.83 16.90
N GLN A 671 -4.72 -0.44 16.28
CA GLN A 671 -5.98 -0.26 16.99
C GLN A 671 -6.46 -1.57 17.62
N ASN A 672 -6.41 -2.65 16.83
CA ASN A 672 -6.84 -3.97 17.29
C ASN A 672 -5.99 -4.44 18.49
N ALA A 673 -4.69 -4.18 18.47
CA ALA A 673 -3.81 -4.49 19.59
C ALA A 673 -4.19 -3.69 20.86
N VAL A 674 -4.45 -2.38 20.73
CA VAL A 674 -4.87 -1.55 21.88
C VAL A 674 -6.23 -1.98 22.43
N VAL A 675 -7.19 -2.31 21.56
CA VAL A 675 -8.51 -2.80 21.99
C VAL A 675 -8.39 -4.15 22.71
N GLN A 676 -7.51 -5.04 22.24
CA GLN A 676 -7.21 -6.30 22.91
C GLN A 676 -6.59 -6.06 24.30
N ASP A 677 -5.62 -5.16 24.42
CA ASP A 677 -5.00 -4.79 25.69
C ASP A 677 -6.02 -4.22 26.69
N LEU A 678 -6.86 -3.28 26.24
CA LEU A 678 -7.93 -2.71 27.07
C LEU A 678 -8.95 -3.79 27.47
N SER A 679 -9.24 -4.75 26.60
CA SER A 679 -10.17 -5.85 26.88
C SER A 679 -9.63 -6.79 27.96
N ALA A 680 -8.31 -7.01 28.02
CA ALA A 680 -7.67 -7.84 29.04
C ALA A 680 -7.72 -7.24 30.46
N GLY A 681 -7.88 -5.91 30.58
CA GLY A 681 -7.96 -5.20 31.85
C GLY A 681 -7.02 -4.00 31.91
N LEU A 682 -7.29 -3.03 32.78
CA LEU A 682 -6.48 -1.82 32.93
C LEU A 682 -6.25 -1.52 34.41
N GLU A 683 -4.98 -1.51 34.82
CA GLU A 683 -4.57 -1.20 36.19
C GLU A 683 -4.34 0.31 36.38
N ASP A 684 -4.36 0.76 37.65
CA ASP A 684 -4.04 2.13 38.02
C ASP A 684 -2.55 2.45 37.81
N LEU A 685 -2.26 3.66 37.32
CA LEU A 685 -0.94 4.04 36.84
C LEU A 685 -0.15 4.79 37.92
N SER A 686 1.05 4.33 38.26
CA SER A 686 1.99 5.10 39.08
C SER A 686 2.53 6.32 38.33
N ILE A 687 2.23 7.52 38.82
CA ILE A 687 2.56 8.82 38.21
C ILE A 687 3.56 9.65 39.01
N SER A 688 4.19 9.10 40.05
CA SER A 688 5.35 9.71 40.73
C SER A 688 6.44 8.70 41.03
N ARG A 689 7.62 9.19 41.38
CA ARG A 689 8.77 8.43 41.91
C ARG A 689 9.40 9.16 43.10
N PRO A 690 10.05 8.47 44.05
CA PRO A 690 10.79 9.12 45.11
C PRO A 690 11.91 10.02 44.56
N ARG A 691 12.04 11.23 45.11
CA ARG A 691 13.04 12.21 44.66
C ARG A 691 14.47 11.76 44.91
N GLU A 692 14.69 10.95 45.96
CA GLU A 692 15.99 10.32 46.24
C GLU A 692 16.47 9.44 45.09
N ARG A 693 15.53 8.86 44.33
CA ARG A 693 15.82 8.04 43.16
C ARG A 693 15.96 8.87 41.89
N ILE A 694 15.05 9.82 41.68
CA ILE A 694 15.00 10.67 40.49
C ILE A 694 14.90 12.13 40.92
N GLY A 695 16.06 12.79 40.98
CA GLY A 695 16.16 14.20 41.34
C GLY A 695 15.83 15.13 40.17
N TRP A 696 16.12 14.70 38.94
CA TRP A 696 15.92 15.48 37.72
C TRP A 696 14.51 15.30 37.13
N GLY A 697 13.58 16.17 37.54
CA GLY A 697 12.20 16.21 37.04
C GLY A 697 11.34 17.24 37.77
N ILE A 698 10.06 17.32 37.40
CA ILE A 698 9.10 18.23 38.03
C ILE A 698 8.70 17.70 39.41
N PRO A 699 8.83 18.48 40.51
CA PRO A 699 8.39 18.04 41.82
C PRO A 699 6.87 17.92 41.90
N VAL A 700 6.38 16.94 42.66
CA VAL A 700 4.94 16.79 42.89
C VAL A 700 4.40 18.01 43.65
N PRO A 701 3.35 18.69 43.16
CA PRO A 701 2.75 19.83 43.85
C PRO A 701 2.30 19.46 45.27
N GLY A 702 2.90 20.10 46.28
CA GLY A 702 2.58 19.86 47.68
C GLY A 702 3.36 18.71 48.35
N ASP A 703 4.18 17.96 47.60
CA ASP A 703 5.01 16.88 48.14
C ASP A 703 6.41 16.89 47.50
N PRO A 704 7.38 17.64 48.05
CA PRO A 704 8.73 17.76 47.49
C PRO A 704 9.55 16.47 47.61
N SER A 705 9.09 15.46 48.37
CA SER A 705 9.77 14.15 48.46
C SER A 705 9.57 13.29 47.20
N GLN A 706 8.70 13.72 46.29
CA GLN A 706 8.30 12.98 45.10
C GLN A 706 8.52 13.81 43.83
N THR A 707 8.89 13.13 42.76
CA THR A 707 9.07 13.68 41.41
C THR A 707 7.99 13.09 40.50
N VAL A 708 7.37 13.94 39.66
CA VAL A 708 6.37 13.53 38.66
C VAL A 708 7.00 12.55 37.67
N TYR A 709 6.28 11.49 37.36
CA TYR A 709 6.72 10.47 36.41
C TYR A 709 6.80 11.03 34.98
N VAL A 710 7.87 10.65 34.26
CA VAL A 710 8.20 11.18 32.94
C VAL A 710 7.06 11.08 31.92
N TRP A 711 6.27 9.99 31.92
CA TRP A 711 5.15 9.88 30.97
C TRP A 711 3.94 10.75 31.34
N PHE A 712 3.73 11.06 32.63
CA PHE A 712 2.69 12.02 33.00
C PHE A 712 3.10 13.44 32.59
N ASP A 713 4.39 13.76 32.76
CA ASP A 713 5.02 15.00 32.33
C ASP A 713 5.00 15.18 30.80
N ALA A 714 5.69 14.29 30.08
CA ALA A 714 5.89 14.33 28.64
C ALA A 714 4.58 14.39 27.83
N LEU A 715 3.55 13.62 28.22
CA LEU A 715 2.27 13.60 27.49
C LEU A 715 1.51 14.94 27.59
N LEU A 716 1.73 15.74 28.63
CA LEU A 716 1.12 17.05 28.79
C LEU A 716 1.78 18.11 27.90
N VAL A 717 2.86 17.77 27.19
CA VAL A 717 3.52 18.70 26.27
C VAL A 717 2.59 19.16 25.16
N TYR A 718 1.70 18.27 24.69
CA TYR A 718 0.74 18.54 23.63
C TYR A 718 -0.31 19.59 24.03
N LEU A 719 -0.58 19.74 25.33
CA LEU A 719 -1.44 20.79 25.89
C LEU A 719 -0.65 22.08 26.13
N SER A 720 0.51 21.97 26.78
CA SER A 720 1.34 23.14 27.09
C SER A 720 1.86 23.86 25.83
N GLY A 721 2.12 23.13 24.75
CA GLY A 721 2.59 23.70 23.48
C GLY A 721 1.57 24.54 22.75
N VAL A 722 0.28 24.35 23.03
CA VAL A 722 -0.82 25.20 22.56
C VAL A 722 -1.27 26.22 23.61
N GLY A 723 -0.54 26.33 24.73
CA GLY A 723 -0.72 27.35 25.75
C GLY A 723 -1.71 27.02 26.85
N TYR A 724 -2.16 25.76 26.99
CA TYR A 724 -3.04 25.36 28.09
C TYR A 724 -2.30 25.46 29.44
N PRO A 725 -2.92 25.92 30.54
CA PRO A 725 -4.32 26.36 30.65
C PRO A 725 -4.56 27.82 30.23
N SER A 726 -3.51 28.65 30.13
CA SER A 726 -3.59 30.11 29.93
C SER A 726 -4.34 30.53 28.68
N SER A 727 -4.17 29.81 27.56
CA SER A 727 -4.80 30.10 26.26
C SER A 727 -6.06 29.26 25.99
N GLY A 728 -6.55 28.52 26.99
CA GLY A 728 -7.68 27.60 26.82
C GLY A 728 -7.38 26.43 25.87
N THR A 729 -8.40 25.98 25.13
CA THR A 729 -8.36 24.77 24.29
C THR A 729 -8.57 25.04 22.80
N THR A 730 -8.37 26.28 22.33
CA THR A 730 -8.71 26.72 20.96
C THR A 730 -8.09 25.86 19.85
N VAL A 731 -6.88 25.34 20.06
CA VAL A 731 -6.15 24.48 19.10
C VAL A 731 -6.33 22.98 19.42
N TRP A 732 -6.80 22.63 20.61
CA TRP A 732 -6.98 21.25 21.06
C TRP A 732 -8.30 20.67 20.51
N PRO A 733 -8.42 19.33 20.27
CA PRO A 733 -7.38 18.28 20.29
C PRO A 733 -6.46 18.24 19.06
N PRO A 734 -5.33 17.50 19.10
CA PRO A 734 -4.59 17.17 17.88
C PRO A 734 -5.49 16.46 16.87
N ASP A 735 -5.47 16.94 15.62
CA ASP A 735 -6.11 16.25 14.51
C ASP A 735 -5.30 15.01 14.12
N VAL A 736 -3.95 15.09 14.19
CA VAL A 736 -3.05 13.96 13.94
C VAL A 736 -1.87 13.98 14.91
N GLN A 737 -1.62 12.88 15.61
CA GLN A 737 -0.35 12.66 16.31
C GLN A 737 0.43 11.58 15.59
N VAL A 738 1.60 11.93 15.07
CA VAL A 738 2.53 10.97 14.47
C VAL A 738 3.40 10.41 15.58
N ILE A 739 3.40 9.09 15.75
CA ILE A 739 4.14 8.40 16.81
C ILE A 739 4.78 7.09 16.31
N GLY A 740 5.84 6.64 16.99
CA GLY A 740 6.37 5.29 16.81
C GLY A 740 5.50 4.23 17.49
N LYS A 741 5.52 2.99 16.98
CA LYS A 741 4.77 1.86 17.55
C LYS A 741 5.15 1.52 19.00
N ASP A 742 6.36 1.85 19.41
CA ASP A 742 6.90 1.62 20.75
C ASP A 742 6.23 2.49 21.84
N ILE A 743 5.74 3.68 21.47
CA ILE A 743 5.09 4.61 22.39
C ILE A 743 3.57 4.66 22.25
N LEU A 744 3.00 3.72 21.48
CA LEU A 744 1.56 3.65 21.20
C LEU A 744 0.73 3.59 22.47
N ARG A 745 1.11 2.74 23.44
CA ARG A 745 0.36 2.55 24.68
C ARG A 745 0.16 3.87 25.45
N PHE A 746 1.20 4.70 25.51
CA PHE A 746 1.16 5.98 26.22
C PHE A 746 0.20 6.97 25.54
N HIS A 747 0.19 7.00 24.21
CA HIS A 747 -0.64 7.91 23.43
C HIS A 747 -2.08 7.42 23.22
N ALA A 748 -2.30 6.10 23.24
CA ALA A 748 -3.60 5.49 23.03
C ALA A 748 -4.36 5.20 24.33
N ILE A 749 -3.68 5.10 25.47
CA ILE A 749 -4.32 4.79 26.75
C ILE A 749 -4.11 5.93 27.75
N TYR A 750 -2.87 6.31 28.04
CA TYR A 750 -2.58 7.22 29.15
C TYR A 750 -3.00 8.65 28.83
N LEU A 751 -2.58 9.20 27.69
CA LEU A 751 -2.96 10.56 27.29
C LEU A 751 -4.49 10.70 27.16
N PRO A 752 -5.22 9.81 26.43
CA PRO A 752 -6.68 9.83 26.36
C PRO A 752 -7.36 9.76 27.71
N ALA A 753 -6.88 8.93 28.65
CA ALA A 753 -7.41 8.87 30.00
C ALA A 753 -7.18 10.18 30.77
N ILE A 754 -5.96 10.76 30.71
CA ILE A 754 -5.63 12.04 31.36
C ILE A 754 -6.53 13.16 30.83
N VAL A 755 -6.66 13.30 29.50
CA VAL A 755 -7.48 14.38 28.92
C VAL A 755 -8.97 14.14 29.16
N ARG A 756 -9.43 12.88 29.18
CA ARG A 756 -10.81 12.54 29.55
C ARG A 756 -11.08 12.86 31.02
N ALA A 757 -10.13 12.59 31.90
CA ALA A 757 -10.18 12.95 33.32
C ALA A 757 -10.28 14.46 33.53
N MET A 758 -9.73 15.26 32.62
CA MET A 758 -9.86 16.71 32.57
C MET A 758 -11.16 17.20 31.89
N ASN A 759 -11.99 16.30 31.35
CA ASN A 759 -13.14 16.60 30.47
C ASN A 759 -12.75 17.32 29.16
N LEU A 760 -11.58 17.01 28.61
CA LEU A 760 -11.16 17.47 27.28
C LEU A 760 -11.42 16.39 26.23
N GLU A 761 -11.55 16.82 24.97
CA GLU A 761 -11.66 15.91 23.82
C GLU A 761 -10.37 15.09 23.63
N MET A 762 -10.52 13.86 23.14
CA MET A 762 -9.39 12.97 22.85
C MET A 762 -8.77 13.29 21.48
N PRO A 763 -7.48 12.96 21.25
CA PRO A 763 -6.84 13.09 19.94
C PRO A 763 -7.62 12.34 18.84
N LYS A 764 -7.84 12.97 17.68
CA LYS A 764 -8.69 12.42 16.61
C LYS A 764 -8.06 11.19 15.93
N THR A 765 -6.78 11.29 15.58
CA THR A 765 -6.03 10.20 14.94
C THR A 765 -4.61 10.09 15.49
N LEU A 766 -4.22 8.88 15.89
CA LEU A 766 -2.84 8.46 16.15
C LEU A 766 -2.29 7.74 14.91
N LEU A 767 -1.44 8.42 14.15
CA LEU A 767 -0.69 7.82 13.05
C LEU A 767 0.55 7.15 13.63
N THR A 768 0.49 5.83 13.73
CA THR A 768 1.52 4.99 14.32
C THR A 768 2.36 4.38 13.22
N HIS A 769 3.64 4.74 13.18
CA HIS A 769 4.58 4.19 12.21
C HIS A 769 5.47 3.10 12.81
N ALA A 770 5.79 2.13 11.96
CA ALA A 770 6.80 1.11 12.19
C ALA A 770 8.21 1.71 12.33
N HIS A 771 9.17 0.91 12.79
CA HIS A 771 10.55 1.35 12.99
C HIS A 771 11.36 1.30 11.69
N TRP A 772 12.31 2.22 11.58
CA TRP A 772 13.44 2.02 10.68
C TRP A 772 14.47 1.11 11.35
N THR A 773 14.92 0.10 10.62
CA THR A 773 15.99 -0.83 11.02
C THR A 773 17.26 -0.57 10.22
N ALA A 774 18.39 -1.14 10.63
CA ALA A 774 19.61 -1.19 9.84
C ALA A 774 20.19 -2.61 9.92
N GLY A 775 20.30 -3.28 8.77
CA GLY A 775 20.71 -4.69 8.70
C GLY A 775 19.70 -5.61 9.39
N GLN A 776 18.40 -5.33 9.23
CA GLN A 776 17.28 -6.07 9.85
C GLN A 776 17.27 -6.04 11.39
N LYS A 777 18.07 -5.15 12.01
CA LYS A 777 18.10 -4.94 13.46
C LYS A 777 17.65 -3.52 13.80
N LYS A 778 17.02 -3.34 14.96
CA LYS A 778 16.69 -2.01 15.47
C LYS A 778 17.98 -1.18 15.55
N MET A 779 17.96 0.06 15.08
CA MET A 779 19.10 0.95 15.22
C MET A 779 19.34 1.24 16.70
N SER A 780 20.58 1.06 17.15
CA SER A 780 21.02 1.50 18.47
C SER A 780 22.46 1.96 18.44
N LYS A 781 22.77 2.97 19.27
CA LYS A 781 24.14 3.47 19.43
C LYS A 781 25.07 2.38 19.95
N SER A 782 24.58 1.50 20.84
CA SER A 782 25.37 0.39 21.39
C SER A 782 25.78 -0.66 20.36
N LEU A 783 24.99 -0.84 19.29
CA LEU A 783 25.31 -1.76 18.19
C LEU A 783 26.10 -1.09 17.06
N GLY A 784 26.29 0.23 17.10
CA GLY A 784 27.00 0.98 16.07
C GLY A 784 26.32 1.01 14.70
N ASN A 785 25.05 0.57 14.60
CA ASN A 785 24.31 0.44 13.34
C ASN A 785 23.40 1.64 13.03
N VAL A 786 23.65 2.81 13.62
CA VAL A 786 22.77 3.98 13.49
C VAL A 786 23.04 4.71 12.17
N ALA A 787 21.99 4.87 11.36
CA ALA A 787 22.05 5.71 10.17
C ALA A 787 21.96 7.21 10.53
N ASP A 788 23.00 7.97 10.17
CA ASP A 788 23.09 9.40 10.42
C ASP A 788 22.25 10.20 9.40
N PRO A 789 21.18 10.90 9.84
CA PRO A 789 20.33 11.70 8.97
C PRO A 789 21.07 12.88 8.33
N ILE A 790 22.02 13.50 9.03
CA ILE A 790 22.73 14.68 8.54
C ILE A 790 23.66 14.27 7.40
N ALA A 791 24.43 13.21 7.60
CA ALA A 791 25.31 12.66 6.56
C ALA A 791 24.52 12.26 5.30
N ALA A 792 23.38 11.59 5.47
CA ALA A 792 22.52 11.23 4.34
C ALA A 792 22.01 12.47 3.56
N MET A 793 21.65 13.54 4.27
CA MET A 793 21.21 14.78 3.62
C MET A 793 22.36 15.53 2.94
N ASP A 794 23.57 15.48 3.48
CA ASP A 794 24.77 16.06 2.87
C ASP A 794 25.16 15.33 1.58
N ASP A 795 25.07 14.00 1.59
CA ASP A 795 25.44 13.17 0.44
C ASP A 795 24.37 13.21 -0.67
N TYR A 796 23.08 13.10 -0.33
CA TYR A 796 22.00 12.93 -1.31
C TYR A 796 21.12 14.17 -1.53
N GLY A 797 21.21 15.16 -0.65
CA GLY A 797 20.33 16.34 -0.62
C GLY A 797 19.06 16.10 0.21
N VAL A 798 18.62 17.15 0.90
CA VAL A 798 17.48 17.13 1.84
C VAL A 798 16.21 16.55 1.23
N ASP A 799 15.80 17.07 0.07
CA ASP A 799 14.57 16.64 -0.58
C ASP A 799 14.64 15.19 -1.09
N ALA A 800 15.81 14.69 -1.49
CA ALA A 800 15.96 13.31 -1.90
C ALA A 800 15.78 12.35 -0.71
N VAL A 801 16.35 12.69 0.44
CA VAL A 801 16.16 11.90 1.68
C VAL A 801 14.70 11.94 2.13
N ARG A 802 14.07 13.13 2.12
CA ARG A 802 12.63 13.27 2.44
C ARG A 802 11.76 12.43 1.50
N PHE A 803 12.05 12.47 0.20
CA PHE A 803 11.36 11.67 -0.82
C PHE A 803 11.48 10.18 -0.52
N TYR A 804 12.68 9.69 -0.19
CA TYR A 804 12.91 8.29 0.16
C TYR A 804 12.12 7.87 1.41
N LEU A 805 12.19 8.66 2.48
CA LEU A 805 11.45 8.40 3.72
C LEU A 805 9.93 8.38 3.51
N ALA A 806 9.39 9.28 2.68
CA ALA A 806 7.98 9.29 2.32
C ALA A 806 7.61 8.12 1.40
N ARG A 807 8.45 7.81 0.41
CA ARG A 807 8.16 6.80 -0.61
C ARG A 807 8.19 5.38 -0.05
N VAL A 808 9.14 5.10 0.85
CA VAL A 808 9.37 3.76 1.41
C VAL A 808 8.77 3.63 2.81
N GLY A 809 9.00 4.63 3.68
CA GLY A 809 8.47 4.66 5.05
C GLY A 809 7.01 5.11 5.17
N GLY A 810 6.46 5.76 4.14
CA GLY A 810 5.12 6.37 4.17
C GLY A 810 3.93 5.41 4.08
N ARG A 811 4.14 4.10 4.25
CA ARG A 811 3.08 3.08 4.33
C ARG A 811 2.81 2.61 5.76
N PHE A 812 3.74 2.86 6.69
CA PHE A 812 3.59 2.71 8.14
C PHE A 812 3.28 1.31 8.71
N ARG A 813 2.96 0.30 7.89
CA ARG A 813 2.51 -1.03 8.33
C ARG A 813 3.63 -1.95 8.81
N ASP A 814 4.77 -1.94 8.14
CA ASP A 814 5.87 -2.89 8.35
C ASP A 814 7.16 -2.13 8.64
N ASP A 815 8.05 -2.72 9.44
CA ASP A 815 9.39 -2.15 9.68
C ASP A 815 10.16 -2.05 8.35
N VAL A 816 10.90 -0.97 8.18
CA VAL A 816 11.64 -0.67 6.94
C VAL A 816 13.12 -0.63 7.23
N ASP A 817 13.91 -1.36 6.46
CA ASP A 817 15.36 -1.35 6.61
C ASP A 817 15.97 -0.17 5.85
N TRP A 818 16.81 0.60 6.53
CA TRP A 818 17.63 1.64 5.94
C TRP A 818 18.64 1.01 4.99
N SER A 819 18.67 1.50 3.76
CA SER A 819 19.62 1.05 2.73
C SER A 819 20.06 2.24 1.90
N GLU A 820 21.36 2.51 1.89
CA GLU A 820 21.94 3.58 1.06
C GLU A 820 21.69 3.32 -0.44
N ASP A 821 21.68 2.06 -0.87
CA ASP A 821 21.36 1.71 -2.26
C ASP A 821 19.90 2.02 -2.61
N GLN A 822 18.96 1.76 -1.70
CA GLN A 822 17.56 2.15 -1.91
C GLN A 822 17.41 3.68 -1.90
N LEU A 823 18.11 4.38 -1.01
CA LEU A 823 18.13 5.84 -1.00
C LEU A 823 18.65 6.38 -2.33
N ARG A 824 19.79 5.87 -2.83
CA ARG A 824 20.37 6.24 -4.12
C ARG A 824 19.37 6.01 -5.26
N LYS A 825 18.78 4.82 -5.31
CA LYS A 825 17.76 4.46 -6.31
C LYS A 825 16.58 5.42 -6.33
N HIS A 826 16.03 5.76 -5.16
CA HIS A 826 14.87 6.65 -5.08
C HIS A 826 15.23 8.13 -5.29
N ALA A 827 16.44 8.53 -4.90
CA ALA A 827 16.99 9.84 -5.25
C ALA A 827 17.12 9.99 -6.77
N ASP A 828 17.64 8.97 -7.45
CA ASP A 828 17.77 8.96 -8.91
C ASP A 828 16.41 8.84 -9.61
N GLU A 829 15.45 8.10 -9.04
CA GLU A 829 14.07 8.04 -9.54
C GLU A 829 13.44 9.43 -9.64
N ILE A 830 13.48 10.24 -8.57
CA ILE A 830 12.86 11.57 -8.59
C ILE A 830 13.66 12.56 -9.45
N ARG A 831 14.99 12.49 -9.44
CA ARG A 831 15.85 13.32 -10.32
C ARG A 831 15.55 13.02 -11.80
N ASN A 832 15.46 11.75 -12.17
CA ASN A 832 15.20 11.33 -13.55
C ASN A 832 13.75 11.59 -13.97
N SER A 833 12.79 11.41 -13.07
CA SER A 833 11.37 11.57 -13.41
C SER A 833 10.96 13.06 -13.48
N LEU A 834 11.48 13.90 -12.58
CA LEU A 834 11.10 15.32 -12.50
C LEU A 834 12.12 16.25 -13.15
N ALA A 835 13.40 16.19 -12.73
CA ALA A 835 14.39 17.18 -13.14
C ALA A 835 14.87 16.98 -14.57
N ASN A 836 15.12 15.74 -14.99
CA ASN A 836 15.43 15.46 -16.39
C ASN A 836 14.25 15.85 -17.31
N TYR A 837 13.02 15.56 -16.89
CA TYR A 837 11.83 15.98 -17.63
C TYR A 837 11.75 17.51 -17.79
N PHE A 838 11.91 18.25 -16.68
CA PHE A 838 11.97 19.71 -16.68
C PHE A 838 13.04 20.24 -17.64
N LEU A 839 14.27 19.70 -17.59
CA LEU A 839 15.37 20.13 -18.45
C LEU A 839 15.11 19.85 -19.94
N ARG A 840 14.57 18.67 -20.27
CA ARG A 840 14.24 18.28 -21.66
C ARG A 840 13.19 19.21 -22.25
N VAL A 841 12.07 19.38 -21.53
CA VAL A 841 10.91 20.19 -21.95
C VAL A 841 11.29 21.65 -22.14
N THR A 842 12.18 22.17 -21.30
CA THR A 842 12.58 23.58 -21.32
C THR A 842 13.81 23.88 -22.19
N SER A 843 14.27 22.89 -22.97
CA SER A 843 15.37 23.03 -23.92
C SER A 843 15.12 24.13 -24.96
N THR A 844 16.19 24.76 -25.43
CA THR A 844 16.13 25.82 -26.44
C THR A 844 15.55 25.33 -27.77
N VAL A 845 15.75 24.05 -28.10
CA VAL A 845 15.24 23.43 -29.33
C VAL A 845 13.71 23.33 -29.31
N ILE A 846 13.13 22.70 -28.29
CA ILE A 846 11.67 22.56 -28.16
C ILE A 846 11.01 23.95 -28.11
N LYS A 847 11.54 24.87 -27.30
CA LYS A 847 11.00 26.23 -27.18
C LYS A 847 11.03 27.00 -28.50
N ARG A 848 12.14 26.92 -29.26
CA ARG A 848 12.24 27.58 -30.56
C ARG A 848 11.25 27.01 -31.56
N ARG A 849 11.02 25.68 -31.54
CA ARG A 849 10.05 25.02 -32.42
C ARG A 849 8.62 25.38 -32.05
N ALA A 850 8.26 25.34 -30.77
CA ALA A 850 6.95 25.77 -30.27
C ALA A 850 6.64 27.23 -30.65
N ALA A 851 7.63 28.13 -30.62
CA ALA A 851 7.47 29.53 -31.01
C ALA A 851 7.25 29.76 -32.52
N ARG A 852 7.49 28.75 -33.37
CA ARG A 852 7.27 28.81 -34.83
C ARG A 852 5.88 28.31 -35.25
N ALA A 853 5.06 27.84 -34.31
CA ALA A 853 3.73 27.31 -34.61
C ALA A 853 2.80 28.39 -35.19
N THR A 854 2.06 28.03 -36.23
CA THR A 854 1.17 28.91 -37.02
C THR A 854 0.04 29.52 -36.19
N THR A 855 -0.35 28.85 -35.11
CA THR A 855 -1.38 29.25 -34.14
C THR A 855 -0.92 30.33 -33.15
N ALA A 856 0.33 30.79 -33.19
CA ALA A 856 0.85 31.83 -32.29
C ALA A 856 0.31 33.26 -32.54
N SER A 857 -0.73 33.43 -33.38
CA SER A 857 -1.29 34.74 -33.76
C SER A 857 -2.51 35.14 -32.90
N SER A 858 -2.28 36.16 -32.06
CA SER A 858 -3.19 37.19 -31.52
C SER A 858 -4.47 36.90 -30.72
N GLU A 859 -4.93 35.67 -30.52
CA GLU A 859 -6.04 35.39 -29.57
C GLU A 859 -5.62 34.44 -28.44
N PRO A 860 -6.15 34.59 -27.21
CA PRO A 860 -5.91 33.65 -26.12
C PRO A 860 -6.53 32.30 -26.48
N LEU A 861 -5.73 31.43 -27.10
CA LEU A 861 -6.13 30.08 -27.48
C LEU A 861 -6.77 29.37 -26.30
N LEU A 862 -8.03 28.96 -26.47
CA LEU A 862 -8.68 28.07 -25.53
C LEU A 862 -7.91 26.75 -25.54
N TYR A 863 -7.50 26.33 -24.35
CA TYR A 863 -6.61 25.21 -24.03
C TYR A 863 -6.96 23.87 -24.72
N CYS A 864 -8.17 23.72 -25.26
CA CYS A 864 -8.80 22.45 -25.61
C CYS A 864 -8.50 21.95 -27.04
N ASP A 865 -8.25 22.83 -28.02
CA ASP A 865 -8.27 22.42 -29.44
C ASP A 865 -6.92 21.86 -29.95
N LEU A 866 -5.83 22.03 -29.20
CA LEU A 866 -4.47 21.55 -29.55
C LEU A 866 -4.12 20.17 -28.92
N LEU A 867 -5.05 19.55 -28.19
CA LEU A 867 -4.76 18.46 -27.24
C LEU A 867 -5.14 17.04 -27.68
N SER A 868 -5.66 16.85 -28.90
CA SER A 868 -6.13 15.54 -29.39
C SER A 868 -5.07 14.43 -29.47
N THR A 869 -3.79 14.76 -29.35
CA THR A 869 -2.67 13.79 -29.31
C THR A 869 -2.28 13.34 -27.89
N ASN A 870 -2.78 14.00 -26.84
CA ASN A 870 -2.32 13.83 -25.45
C ASN A 870 -3.46 13.53 -24.44
N GLU A 871 -4.64 13.15 -24.91
CA GLU A 871 -5.86 13.01 -24.09
C GLU A 871 -5.68 12.11 -22.85
N GLU A 872 -4.95 11.01 -22.98
CA GLU A 872 -4.69 10.08 -21.87
C GLU A 872 -3.89 10.72 -20.74
N LEU A 873 -2.81 11.44 -21.06
CA LEU A 873 -1.99 12.12 -20.05
C LEU A 873 -2.78 13.25 -19.37
N LEU A 874 -3.59 13.98 -20.12
CA LEU A 874 -4.42 15.06 -19.58
C LEU A 874 -5.51 14.53 -18.65
N ALA A 875 -6.14 13.40 -18.99
CA ALA A 875 -7.09 12.74 -18.11
C ALA A 875 -6.43 12.27 -16.81
N LEU A 876 -5.21 11.69 -16.89
CA LEU A 876 -4.43 11.32 -15.71
C LEU A 876 -4.07 12.55 -14.85
N LEU A 877 -3.73 13.67 -15.48
CA LEU A 877 -3.40 14.92 -14.79
C LEU A 877 -4.60 15.54 -14.07
N ASP A 878 -5.77 15.56 -14.71
CA ASP A 878 -6.98 16.15 -14.13
C ASP A 878 -7.45 15.36 -12.89
N ASP A 879 -7.27 14.04 -12.90
CA ASP A 879 -7.62 13.15 -11.78
C ASP A 879 -6.53 13.10 -10.68
N LEU A 880 -5.27 13.43 -11.00
CA LEU A 880 -4.13 13.28 -10.09
C LEU A 880 -4.33 14.01 -8.75
N GLY A 881 -4.85 15.24 -8.79
CA GLY A 881 -5.12 16.01 -7.57
C GLY A 881 -6.14 15.34 -6.64
N GLY A 882 -7.17 14.72 -7.22
CA GLY A 882 -8.18 13.96 -6.49
C GLY A 882 -7.57 12.71 -5.83
N ARG A 883 -6.77 11.95 -6.59
CA ARG A 883 -6.08 10.75 -6.08
C ARG A 883 -5.12 11.06 -4.94
N VAL A 884 -4.23 12.03 -5.12
CA VAL A 884 -3.28 12.44 -4.08
C VAL A 884 -4.01 12.90 -2.83
N SER A 885 -5.08 13.68 -3.00
CA SER A 885 -5.92 14.10 -1.88
C SER A 885 -6.52 12.91 -1.16
N GLN A 886 -7.10 11.96 -1.89
CA GLN A 886 -7.72 10.78 -1.28
C GLN A 886 -6.71 9.93 -0.50
N SER A 887 -5.54 9.65 -1.07
CA SER A 887 -4.48 8.89 -0.38
C SER A 887 -3.97 9.63 0.85
N MET A 888 -3.74 10.95 0.77
CA MET A 888 -3.31 11.74 1.93
C MET A 888 -4.36 11.78 3.05
N ARG A 889 -5.66 11.82 2.71
CA ARG A 889 -6.76 11.72 3.69
C ARG A 889 -6.84 10.36 4.37
N ASN A 890 -6.37 9.32 3.69
CA ASN A 890 -6.26 7.95 4.20
C ASN A 890 -4.92 7.67 4.90
N PHE A 891 -4.05 8.66 5.04
CA PHE A 891 -2.67 8.51 5.56
C PHE A 891 -1.79 7.57 4.73
N GLU A 892 -2.09 7.41 3.44
CA GLU A 892 -1.33 6.60 2.48
C GLU A 892 -0.26 7.45 1.79
N VAL A 893 0.68 7.98 2.58
CA VAL A 893 1.70 8.95 2.12
C VAL A 893 2.55 8.39 0.97
N GLY A 894 2.94 7.12 1.08
CA GLY A 894 3.73 6.46 0.04
C GLY A 894 2.98 6.25 -1.28
N ASP A 895 1.66 6.00 -1.21
CA ASP A 895 0.82 5.75 -2.38
C ASP A 895 0.41 7.06 -3.08
N ALA A 896 0.21 8.13 -2.32
CA ALA A 896 0.07 9.49 -2.86
C ALA A 896 1.29 9.88 -3.72
N LEU A 897 2.50 9.63 -3.20
CA LEU A 897 3.74 9.92 -3.92
C LEU A 897 3.93 9.00 -5.14
N GLN A 898 3.54 7.73 -5.03
CA GLN A 898 3.57 6.78 -6.15
C GLN A 898 2.66 7.23 -7.31
N ALA A 899 1.49 7.79 -7.03
CA ALA A 899 0.60 8.32 -8.08
C ALA A 899 1.26 9.46 -8.87
N ILE A 900 1.95 10.37 -8.18
CA ILE A 900 2.67 11.49 -8.82
C ILE A 900 3.81 10.96 -9.71
N VAL A 901 4.61 10.03 -9.19
CA VAL A 901 5.74 9.43 -9.93
C VAL A 901 5.24 8.68 -11.17
N LEU A 902 4.11 7.99 -11.08
CA LEU A 902 3.52 7.29 -12.22
C LEU A 902 3.19 8.28 -13.34
N VAL A 903 2.50 9.38 -13.04
CA VAL A 903 2.18 10.42 -14.04
C VAL A 903 3.45 11.02 -14.66
N LEU A 904 4.48 11.32 -13.86
CA LEU A 904 5.77 11.79 -14.38
C LEU A 904 6.43 10.78 -15.33
N ARG A 905 6.35 9.48 -15.04
CA ARG A 905 6.86 8.42 -15.94
C ARG A 905 6.09 8.38 -17.26
N HIS A 906 4.76 8.45 -17.23
CA HIS A 906 3.94 8.52 -18.44
C HIS A 906 4.28 9.77 -19.27
N ALA A 907 4.45 10.92 -18.62
CA ALA A 907 4.83 12.16 -19.29
C ALA A 907 6.21 12.08 -19.96
N ASN A 908 7.19 11.44 -19.30
CA ASN A 908 8.52 11.21 -19.90
C ASN A 908 8.47 10.27 -21.09
N ALA A 909 7.68 9.19 -21.01
CA ALA A 909 7.51 8.24 -22.10
C ALA A 909 6.85 8.91 -23.31
N LEU A 910 5.79 9.69 -23.08
CA LEU A 910 5.11 10.44 -24.12
C LEU A 910 6.03 11.45 -24.82
N LEU A 911 6.84 12.19 -24.05
CA LEU A 911 7.82 13.12 -24.61
C LEU A 911 8.85 12.41 -25.50
N THR A 912 9.20 11.16 -25.19
CA THR A 912 10.09 10.32 -26.01
C THR A 912 9.41 9.83 -27.28
N ILE A 913 8.13 9.47 -27.22
CA ILE A 913 7.37 9.01 -28.40
C ILE A 913 7.11 10.14 -29.39
N LEU A 914 6.77 11.34 -28.89
CA LEU A 914 6.39 12.48 -29.73
C LEU A 914 7.58 13.23 -30.32
N GLU A 915 8.79 13.00 -29.81
CA GLU A 915 10.04 13.58 -30.29
C GLU A 915 9.96 15.08 -30.67
N PRO A 916 9.49 15.98 -29.78
CA PRO A 916 9.20 17.39 -30.14
C PRO A 916 10.44 18.20 -30.57
N TRP A 917 11.64 17.69 -30.31
CA TRP A 917 12.91 18.25 -30.79
C TRP A 917 13.20 17.94 -32.25
N SER A 918 12.56 16.90 -32.82
CA SER A 918 12.80 16.45 -34.20
C SER A 918 12.20 17.42 -35.21
N ASP A 919 12.98 17.74 -36.24
CA ASP A 919 12.51 18.56 -37.37
C ASP A 919 11.54 17.80 -38.30
N ALA A 920 11.38 16.48 -38.12
CA ALA A 920 10.47 15.65 -38.90
C ALA A 920 8.98 15.90 -38.61
N HIS A 921 8.65 16.53 -37.48
CA HIS A 921 7.26 16.79 -37.07
C HIS A 921 6.88 18.28 -37.25
N PRO A 922 5.59 18.61 -37.41
CA PRO A 922 5.13 20.00 -37.47
C PRO A 922 5.43 20.79 -36.19
N PRO A 923 5.70 22.11 -36.26
CA PRO A 923 5.87 22.96 -35.08
C PRO A 923 4.70 22.93 -34.08
N ASP A 924 3.47 22.72 -34.54
CA ASP A 924 2.28 22.62 -33.68
C ASP A 924 2.35 21.42 -32.72
N VAL A 925 2.98 20.31 -33.12
CA VAL A 925 3.22 19.15 -32.24
C VAL A 925 4.17 19.54 -31.11
N ALA A 926 5.22 20.29 -31.41
CA ALA A 926 6.16 20.79 -30.40
C ALA A 926 5.47 21.76 -29.43
N LEU A 927 4.57 22.61 -29.93
CA LEU A 927 3.76 23.51 -29.10
C LEU A 927 2.81 22.73 -28.17
N SER A 928 2.05 21.77 -28.69
CA SER A 928 1.13 20.95 -27.90
C SER A 928 1.88 20.17 -26.80
N CYS A 929 2.99 19.50 -27.16
CA CYS A 929 3.86 18.82 -26.19
C CYS A 929 4.37 19.77 -25.10
N TYR A 930 4.81 20.98 -25.49
CA TYR A 930 5.34 21.96 -24.56
C TYR A 930 4.28 22.42 -23.56
N ILE A 931 3.06 22.72 -24.02
CA ILE A 931 1.94 23.11 -23.15
C ILE A 931 1.58 21.99 -22.18
N THR A 932 1.36 20.76 -22.68
CA THR A 932 1.04 19.60 -21.82
C THR A 932 2.13 19.34 -20.79
N ALA A 933 3.40 19.52 -21.18
CA ALA A 933 4.53 19.30 -20.29
C ALA A 933 4.66 20.37 -19.20
N LEU A 934 4.43 21.65 -19.53
CA LEU A 934 4.37 22.72 -18.52
C LEU A 934 3.26 22.48 -17.51
N GLU A 935 2.10 22.01 -17.97
CA GLU A 935 0.98 21.69 -17.08
C GLU A 935 1.26 20.47 -16.19
N THR A 936 1.90 19.45 -16.76
CA THR A 936 2.43 18.31 -15.99
C THR A 936 3.33 18.79 -14.87
N LEU A 937 4.31 19.64 -15.18
CA LEU A 937 5.25 20.19 -14.20
C LEU A 937 4.57 21.10 -13.17
N ARG A 938 3.56 21.87 -13.57
CA ARG A 938 2.78 22.73 -12.66
C ARG A 938 1.99 21.90 -11.65
N ILE A 939 1.18 20.96 -12.13
CA ILE A 939 0.31 20.12 -11.28
C ILE A 939 1.16 19.24 -10.37
N THR A 940 2.16 18.54 -10.92
CA THR A 940 3.04 17.68 -10.10
C THR A 940 3.88 18.51 -9.13
N GLY A 941 4.37 19.69 -9.54
CA GLY A 941 5.07 20.63 -8.66
C GLY A 941 4.22 21.08 -7.47
N ILE A 942 2.93 21.39 -7.69
CA ILE A 942 1.99 21.74 -6.62
C ILE A 942 1.83 20.58 -5.62
N LEU A 943 1.62 19.37 -6.14
CA LEU A 943 1.36 18.17 -5.33
C LEU A 943 2.62 17.64 -4.63
N LEU A 944 3.82 17.99 -5.12
CA LEU A 944 5.10 17.60 -4.53
C LEU A 944 5.57 18.53 -3.39
N GLN A 945 4.96 19.71 -3.21
CA GLN A 945 5.30 20.66 -2.14
C GLN A 945 5.38 20.05 -0.73
N PRO A 946 4.51 19.10 -0.33
CA PRO A 946 4.62 18.48 1.00
C PRO A 946 5.85 17.58 1.14
N PHE A 947 6.26 16.92 0.05
CA PHE A 947 7.27 15.86 0.06
C PHE A 947 8.68 16.43 -0.16
N ILE A 948 8.84 17.25 -1.21
CA ILE A 948 10.09 17.86 -1.64
C ILE A 948 9.94 19.39 -1.73
N PRO A 949 9.79 20.08 -0.58
CA PRO A 949 9.36 21.48 -0.53
C PRO A 949 10.29 22.44 -1.28
N HIS A 950 11.59 22.29 -1.12
CA HIS A 950 12.57 23.21 -1.72
C HIS A 950 12.62 23.06 -3.25
N THR A 951 12.63 21.82 -3.74
CA THR A 951 12.62 21.47 -5.16
C THR A 951 11.33 21.93 -5.83
N SER A 952 10.19 21.74 -5.15
CA SER A 952 8.88 22.18 -5.64
C SER A 952 8.79 23.70 -5.72
N GLU A 953 9.33 24.41 -4.72
CA GLU A 953 9.39 25.87 -4.74
C GLU A 953 10.25 26.40 -5.90
N LYS A 954 11.44 25.82 -6.11
CA LYS A 954 12.31 26.13 -7.27
C LYS A 954 11.59 25.88 -8.60
N LEU A 955 10.90 24.74 -8.73
CA LEU A 955 10.16 24.38 -9.94
C LEU A 955 9.02 25.36 -10.21
N LEU A 956 8.14 25.58 -9.24
CA LEU A 956 6.98 26.47 -9.38
C LEU A 956 7.40 27.93 -9.56
N GLY A 957 8.50 28.35 -8.94
CA GLY A 957 9.13 29.65 -9.17
C GLY A 957 9.66 29.80 -10.60
N ALA A 958 10.35 28.78 -11.12
CA ALA A 958 10.82 28.76 -12.51
C ALA A 958 9.66 28.80 -13.52
N LEU A 959 8.54 28.15 -13.19
CA LEU A 959 7.28 28.19 -13.94
C LEU A 959 6.46 29.49 -13.70
N LYS A 960 6.94 30.39 -12.85
CA LYS A 960 6.25 31.65 -12.47
C LYS A 960 4.80 31.45 -12.02
N VAL A 961 4.53 30.34 -11.33
CA VAL A 961 3.21 30.07 -10.73
C VAL A 961 3.07 30.95 -9.50
N SER A 962 2.03 31.77 -9.43
CA SER A 962 1.77 32.65 -8.28
C SER A 962 1.61 31.83 -7.00
N VAL A 963 2.03 32.35 -5.85
CA VAL A 963 1.92 31.65 -4.55
C VAL A 963 0.46 31.29 -4.24
N ASP A 964 -0.48 32.18 -4.57
CA ASP A 964 -1.92 31.97 -4.36
C ASP A 964 -2.52 30.84 -5.22
N GLU A 965 -1.80 30.44 -6.27
CA GLU A 965 -2.19 29.38 -7.22
C GLU A 965 -1.49 28.04 -6.94
N ARG A 966 -0.78 27.91 -5.81
CA ARG A 966 -0.03 26.69 -5.43
C ARG A 966 -0.80 25.77 -4.48
N SER A 967 -2.13 25.79 -4.54
CA SER A 967 -3.00 24.95 -3.70
C SER A 967 -3.56 23.75 -4.48
N VAL A 968 -4.06 22.73 -3.78
CA VAL A 968 -4.71 21.54 -4.36
C VAL A 968 -5.90 21.95 -5.24
N ALA A 969 -6.59 23.04 -4.90
CA ALA A 969 -7.67 23.56 -5.73
C ALA A 969 -7.21 23.88 -7.16
N HIS A 970 -5.93 24.16 -7.39
CA HIS A 970 -5.36 24.54 -8.68
C HIS A 970 -4.81 23.36 -9.48
N THR A 971 -5.00 22.11 -9.07
CA THR A 971 -4.43 20.92 -9.73
C THR A 971 -5.29 20.36 -10.87
N ARG A 972 -6.24 21.15 -11.41
CA ARG A 972 -6.99 20.81 -12.62
C ARG A 972 -6.28 21.33 -13.85
N VAL A 973 -6.45 20.61 -14.96
CA VAL A 973 -5.86 20.99 -16.24
C VAL A 973 -6.43 22.33 -16.71
N GLY A 974 -5.56 23.27 -17.11
CA GLY A 974 -5.94 24.57 -17.67
C GLY A 974 -6.48 25.57 -16.65
N LYS A 975 -6.47 25.25 -15.34
CA LYS A 975 -7.03 26.11 -14.30
C LYS A 975 -6.24 27.39 -14.02
N CYS A 976 -4.93 27.35 -14.21
CA CYS A 976 -4.04 28.51 -14.06
C CYS A 976 -3.16 28.63 -15.30
N GLN A 977 -2.86 29.86 -15.71
CA GLN A 977 -1.86 30.07 -16.75
C GLN A 977 -0.46 29.99 -16.15
N VAL A 978 0.45 29.32 -16.85
CA VAL A 978 1.88 29.36 -16.52
C VAL A 978 2.39 30.77 -16.84
N GLY A 979 2.80 31.52 -15.82
CA GLY A 979 3.02 32.98 -15.87
C GLY A 979 4.20 33.48 -16.72
N GLY A 980 4.78 32.65 -17.59
CA GLY A 980 5.91 33.01 -18.45
C GLY A 980 5.62 33.08 -19.95
N GLY A 981 4.37 32.89 -20.36
CA GLY A 981 3.99 32.83 -21.77
C GLY A 981 4.55 31.59 -22.50
N LEU A 982 4.35 31.52 -23.83
CA LEU A 982 4.78 30.39 -24.68
C LEU A 982 6.29 30.12 -24.67
N VAL A 983 7.13 31.04 -24.17
CA VAL A 983 8.59 30.89 -24.15
C VAL A 983 9.15 31.35 -22.81
N MET A 984 9.23 30.43 -21.85
CA MET A 984 9.83 30.70 -20.54
C MET A 984 11.36 30.65 -20.57
N ASP A 985 12.02 31.66 -19.98
CA ASP A 985 13.46 31.62 -19.70
C ASP A 985 13.71 30.97 -18.33
N VAL A 986 14.22 29.73 -18.36
CA VAL A 986 14.58 28.95 -17.17
C VAL A 986 16.07 28.58 -17.17
N ARG A 987 16.90 29.34 -17.92
CA ARG A 987 18.34 29.08 -17.99
C ARG A 987 18.96 29.13 -16.59
N GLY A 988 19.77 28.12 -16.27
CA GLY A 988 20.49 28.03 -15.00
C GLY A 988 19.68 27.46 -13.82
N VAL A 989 18.38 27.19 -13.99
CA VAL A 989 17.57 26.57 -12.93
C VAL A 989 17.96 25.10 -12.76
N LYS A 990 18.50 24.77 -11.58
CA LYS A 990 18.78 23.39 -11.15
C LYS A 990 17.81 23.02 -10.04
N LEU A 991 16.94 22.04 -10.30
CA LEU A 991 15.93 21.61 -9.33
C LEU A 991 16.55 20.91 -8.12
N PHE A 992 17.48 19.98 -8.36
CA PHE A 992 18.27 19.33 -7.31
C PHE A 992 19.68 19.89 -7.29
N ASP A 993 20.21 20.05 -6.09
CA ASP A 993 21.61 20.40 -5.88
C ASP A 993 22.50 19.19 -6.21
N LYS A 994 23.73 19.42 -6.68
CA LYS A 994 24.66 18.32 -6.97
C LYS A 994 25.05 17.64 -5.65
N PRO A 995 25.13 16.29 -5.61
CA PRO A 995 25.73 15.57 -4.48
C PRO A 995 27.10 16.17 -4.17
N ALA A 996 27.45 16.28 -2.89
CA ALA A 996 28.83 16.57 -2.53
C ALA A 996 29.71 15.47 -3.13
N ASN A 997 30.66 15.83 -4.00
CA ASN A 997 31.60 14.89 -4.60
C ASN A 997 32.39 14.22 -3.47
N LYS A 998 32.00 13.01 -3.05
CA LYS A 998 32.97 12.06 -2.52
C LYS A 998 33.83 11.65 -3.70
N GLY A 999 35.08 12.11 -3.72
CA GLY A 999 36.09 11.59 -4.63
C GLY A 999 36.03 10.07 -4.55
N THR A 1000 35.76 9.43 -5.67
CA THR A 1000 35.88 7.99 -5.84
C THR A 1000 37.32 7.61 -5.51
N SER A 1001 37.56 7.10 -4.31
CA SER A 1001 38.73 6.26 -4.06
C SER A 1001 38.37 4.88 -4.60
N ASP A 1002 38.85 4.60 -5.81
CA ASP A 1002 38.98 3.22 -6.28
C ASP A 1002 39.87 2.46 -5.27
N SER A 1003 39.31 1.42 -4.66
CA SER A 1003 40.04 0.30 -4.05
C SER A 1003 39.18 -0.94 -4.05
#